data_AF-A0A8H6LP96-F1
#
_entry.id   AF-A0A8H6LP96-F1
#
_cell.length_a   1.000
_cell.length_b   1.000
_cell.length_c   1.000
_cell.angle_alpha   90.00
_cell.angle_beta   90.00
_cell.angle_gamma   90.00
#
_symmetry.space_group_name_H-M   'P 1'
#
loop_
_entity.id
_entity.type
_entity.pdbx_description
1 polymer ?
#
loop_
_entity_poly.entity_id
_entity_poly.type
_entity_poly.pdbx_seq_one_letter_code
_entity_poly.pdbx_strand_id
1 'polypeptide(L)'
;MLGDTTWWFSSNAAGAFQSNQNPHAACFMHQTAEGSIAMSRHLHIERMPSGVHFPPNINNEGSARNDYSRFTTRLNQTHQYAQASPRPPEPRMPLCLPLLKISTEVTIDGTVASTKLIQRFINRSEVEIHQAHYTFPLYDGAVVTAFKCSVGDEMVLVGKVEPRDYAKNTYDRAVTQGYAAALLEEHTPEIFKTMVGNIPSMTEVEVEIKYVSEVKATLLDGRKEGLELVIPMSIAPRYGKPVGGNRNLDSFAPAEPERSGLDILVKINNDGSIQGVEQSHNSKTKWNVAMEDKIVDSFGTPAADKGKVVDTFKPTQIHVRHTSAKTIMDEDFVVTIETSPEHPLRSRAVLSPTNNAGHAALLVNVKPAELFEDAARAEEFDGEIIFMLDQSASMGWPTGTQTRTKIQTLQAAMPRSLISLPSGCAFNVLSFGGTNKLLWDEGSQPCTESNREAAIKYGGSVQPDMGGTELLAALKAAVASRLVDRSSTQIIIITDGEVEENKVLEFVWKTRQDLGHRIRFFALGIGIRVPHRLIGRIGEFGGGYGEVVDIDRHPQWSDRLTQMLQAGIMPSSWEFDIDLGRGFERKDLMEYQLGEQEGPSVQSDVVSYVQAPYPTPAMHPFSYRSVFFLLELGERPPPSQVTLRSTTPGTKTQTTHVLPVAPTWTDKAAILHLTIKAVLVGLEAQARGADWERAKKERVQSNAERLGTLYSITSQWTSFVAVDPGRKLVSEVEFHKTHFIKAAICDVLRAPTPSDAANNPPILGDLSLSRTNDAILGDIDPDMSATMGGPLLLGFAGRGVDVVAFSPDSHYLASASYDYTVKIWDPATGHCLQTLEGHRGSVGAVAFSPDSHYLASASYDDTVKIWDPATGHCLQTLEDHRGSACAVAFSPDSHYLASASNENTVKIWDPATGHCLQTLEGHRGSVGAVAFSPDSHYLASASYDDTVKIWDPATGHCLQTLEGHRGSVGAVAFSPDSHYLASASYDDTVKIWDPATGHCLQTLEGHRGSVGAVAFSPDSHYLASASYDDTVKVWDPATGHYLQTLEGHSYGVKAIAFSPDSHYLASASNDYTVKIWDPATGRCLQTVTLDKTALPYQPFSFDFARKFQ
;
A
#
# COMPACT_ATOMS: atom_id res chain seq x y z
N MET A 1 -0.92 49.49 -28.00
CA MET A 1 -2.09 50.39 -27.99
C MET A 1 -2.97 50.04 -29.18
N LEU A 2 -4.29 50.25 -29.03
CA LEU A 2 -5.29 50.63 -30.06
C LEU A 2 -5.09 50.13 -31.52
N GLY A 3 -6.05 49.43 -32.13
CA GLY A 3 -7.39 49.11 -31.61
C GLY A 3 -8.30 48.41 -32.62
N ASP A 4 -9.53 48.18 -32.17
CA ASP A 4 -10.52 47.26 -32.73
C ASP A 4 -11.16 47.64 -34.09
N THR A 5 -11.50 46.60 -34.85
CA THR A 5 -12.71 46.41 -35.69
C THR A 5 -13.24 47.52 -36.61
N THR A 6 -13.56 47.14 -37.86
CA THR A 6 -14.92 47.22 -38.49
C THR A 6 -14.81 46.57 -39.89
N TRP A 7 -15.49 45.45 -40.19
CA TRP A 7 -16.92 45.23 -40.50
C TRP A 7 -17.36 45.57 -41.96
N TRP A 8 -17.59 44.48 -42.71
CA TRP A 8 -18.70 44.22 -43.67
C TRP A 8 -18.57 44.42 -45.20
N PHE A 9 -19.36 43.55 -45.88
CA PHE A 9 -19.76 43.49 -47.30
C PHE A 9 -18.66 43.16 -48.35
N SER A 10 -18.93 42.42 -49.44
CA SER A 10 -20.15 41.70 -49.87
C SER A 10 -19.90 40.75 -51.06
N SER A 11 -20.77 39.74 -51.25
CA SER A 11 -21.06 39.04 -52.54
C SER A 11 -19.93 38.14 -53.11
N ASN A 12 -20.10 37.13 -53.98
CA ASN A 12 -21.25 36.38 -54.58
C ASN A 12 -20.65 35.08 -55.20
N ALA A 13 -21.34 33.99 -55.58
CA ALA A 13 -22.71 33.47 -55.33
C ALA A 13 -22.84 32.02 -55.91
N ALA A 14 -23.93 31.31 -55.54
CA ALA A 14 -24.48 30.08 -56.14
C ALA A 14 -23.63 28.78 -56.09
N GLY A 15 -24.22 27.57 -55.97
CA GLY A 15 -25.64 27.16 -55.79
C GLY A 15 -25.72 25.77 -55.12
N ALA A 16 -26.76 25.38 -54.36
CA ALA A 16 -28.20 25.27 -54.69
C ALA A 16 -28.53 24.01 -55.52
N PHE A 17 -29.65 23.28 -55.35
CA PHE A 17 -30.78 23.31 -54.39
C PHE A 17 -31.56 21.96 -54.48
N GLN A 18 -32.59 21.61 -53.69
CA GLN A 18 -33.34 22.31 -52.62
C GLN A 18 -33.30 21.46 -51.31
N SER A 19 -34.29 20.90 -50.59
CA SER A 19 -35.78 20.98 -50.42
C SER A 19 -36.17 20.05 -49.25
N ASN A 20 -37.28 20.13 -48.50
CA ASN A 20 -38.37 21.10 -48.21
C ASN A 20 -39.14 20.51 -46.97
N GLN A 21 -40.05 21.15 -46.21
CA GLN A 21 -40.74 22.46 -46.25
C GLN A 21 -41.22 22.85 -44.82
N ASN A 22 -41.99 23.94 -44.67
CA ASN A 22 -42.65 24.36 -43.42
C ASN A 22 -43.99 25.08 -43.75
N PRO A 23 -45.06 25.05 -42.92
CA PRO A 23 -45.91 26.26 -42.78
C PRO A 23 -46.74 26.46 -41.48
N HIS A 24 -46.92 27.74 -41.07
CA HIS A 24 -48.08 28.36 -40.37
C HIS A 24 -48.51 27.89 -38.94
N ALA A 25 -49.27 28.65 -38.11
CA ALA A 25 -49.41 30.12 -37.92
C ALA A 25 -50.25 30.51 -36.64
N ALA A 26 -49.79 31.58 -35.94
CA ALA A 26 -50.50 32.68 -35.23
C ALA A 26 -51.83 32.54 -34.43
N CYS A 27 -51.89 33.19 -33.23
CA CYS A 27 -52.97 34.04 -32.61
C CYS A 27 -52.63 34.36 -31.12
N PHE A 28 -52.56 35.61 -30.61
CA PHE A 28 -53.63 36.56 -30.13
C PHE A 28 -54.36 36.12 -28.84
N MET A 29 -54.69 36.93 -27.80
CA MET A 29 -54.45 38.34 -27.33
C MET A 29 -54.28 38.31 -25.76
N HIS A 30 -54.15 39.33 -24.89
CA HIS A 30 -54.42 40.79 -24.78
C HIS A 30 -53.22 41.50 -24.04
N GLN A 31 -52.94 42.82 -24.10
CA GLN A 31 -53.64 44.07 -23.72
C GLN A 31 -53.73 44.35 -22.17
N THR A 32 -52.88 45.23 -21.60
CA THR A 32 -53.08 46.69 -21.24
C THR A 32 -53.88 46.97 -19.95
N ALA A 33 -53.58 47.98 -19.09
CA ALA A 33 -52.47 48.95 -18.96
C ALA A 33 -52.54 49.72 -17.59
N GLU A 34 -51.69 50.77 -17.40
CA GLU A 34 -51.69 51.81 -16.33
C GLU A 34 -51.17 51.40 -14.91
N GLY A 35 -50.51 52.26 -14.12
CA GLY A 35 -49.99 53.64 -14.35
C GLY A 35 -49.39 54.32 -13.08
N SER A 36 -48.68 55.45 -13.24
CA SER A 36 -48.03 56.34 -12.21
C SER A 36 -46.60 55.93 -11.71
N ILE A 37 -45.46 56.62 -11.89
CA ILE A 37 -45.00 58.05 -11.78
C ILE A 37 -44.48 58.39 -10.34
N ALA A 38 -43.27 58.98 -10.08
CA ALA A 38 -42.09 59.30 -10.92
C ALA A 38 -40.76 59.64 -10.14
N MET A 39 -39.66 59.77 -10.92
CA MET A 39 -38.26 60.24 -10.70
C MET A 39 -37.97 61.29 -9.58
N SER A 40 -36.77 61.41 -8.99
CA SER A 40 -35.43 61.84 -9.53
C SER A 40 -34.39 61.98 -8.34
N ARG A 41 -33.11 62.45 -8.31
CA ARG A 41 -31.97 62.96 -9.17
C ARG A 41 -30.73 63.19 -8.21
N HIS A 42 -29.44 63.54 -8.50
CA HIS A 42 -28.50 63.64 -9.64
C HIS A 42 -26.99 63.81 -9.16
N LEU A 43 -26.00 63.64 -10.06
CA LEU A 43 -24.63 64.26 -10.15
C LEU A 43 -23.58 64.32 -8.99
N HIS A 44 -22.54 63.47 -9.11
CA HIS A 44 -21.07 63.75 -9.32
C HIS A 44 -20.16 64.73 -8.50
N ILE A 45 -18.91 64.24 -8.28
CA ILE A 45 -17.54 64.90 -8.30
C ILE A 45 -16.74 65.23 -6.98
N GLU A 46 -15.47 64.79 -6.99
CA GLU A 46 -14.22 65.18 -6.27
C GLU A 46 -13.85 64.78 -4.80
N ARG A 47 -12.63 65.16 -4.37
CA ARG A 47 -11.72 64.47 -3.39
C ARG A 47 -11.51 65.20 -2.04
N MET A 48 -11.21 64.41 -0.99
CA MET A 48 -10.30 64.58 0.18
C MET A 48 -9.97 66.00 0.74
N PRO A 49 -9.93 66.21 2.10
CA PRO A 49 -8.70 65.89 2.88
C PRO A 49 -8.91 65.47 4.36
N SER A 50 -7.84 65.52 5.17
CA SER A 50 -7.65 64.89 6.49
C SER A 50 -7.56 65.85 7.71
N GLY A 51 -7.83 65.34 8.93
CA GLY A 51 -7.48 65.96 10.24
C GLY A 51 -7.92 65.06 11.42
N VAL A 52 -7.05 64.33 12.14
CA VAL A 52 -6.10 64.74 13.21
C VAL A 52 -6.76 65.10 14.56
N HIS A 53 -6.63 64.22 15.57
CA HIS A 53 -6.04 64.55 16.90
C HIS A 53 -5.92 63.33 17.86
N PHE A 54 -4.75 63.21 18.50
CA PHE A 54 -4.46 62.44 19.74
C PHE A 54 -4.61 63.39 20.97
N PRO A 55 -4.83 62.95 22.24
CA PRO A 55 -3.84 62.20 23.07
C PRO A 55 -4.46 61.31 24.20
N PRO A 56 -3.76 60.99 25.31
CA PRO A 56 -2.52 60.20 25.50
C PRO A 56 -2.83 58.86 26.23
N ASN A 57 -2.03 57.78 26.25
CA ASN A 57 -0.62 57.57 26.63
C ASN A 57 -0.27 57.92 28.09
N ILE A 58 0.21 56.95 28.90
CA ILE A 58 1.14 57.08 30.05
C ILE A 58 1.22 55.74 30.82
N ASN A 59 2.45 55.19 30.89
CA ASN A 59 3.15 54.50 31.98
C ASN A 59 2.46 53.39 32.83
N ASN A 60 3.16 52.43 33.44
CA ASN A 60 4.52 51.86 33.29
C ASN A 60 4.52 50.55 34.11
N GLU A 61 5.54 49.69 33.90
CA GLU A 61 6.14 48.76 34.89
C GLU A 61 5.23 47.77 35.66
N GLY A 62 5.65 46.54 35.97
CA GLY A 62 6.93 45.89 35.72
C GLY A 62 7.25 44.91 36.84
N SER A 63 7.73 43.70 36.50
CA SER A 63 8.09 42.62 37.43
C SER A 63 6.92 42.03 38.27
N ALA A 64 7.05 40.91 38.98
CA ALA A 64 7.70 39.62 38.68
C ALA A 64 7.37 38.64 39.83
N ARG A 65 7.46 37.33 39.56
CA ARG A 65 7.52 36.21 40.54
C ARG A 65 6.25 35.91 41.36
N ASN A 66 5.94 34.61 41.41
CA ASN A 66 5.95 33.73 42.60
C ASN A 66 5.68 34.36 43.99
N ASP A 67 4.97 33.71 44.92
CA ASP A 67 4.88 32.25 45.10
C ASP A 67 3.57 31.73 45.76
N TYR A 68 3.45 30.41 45.92
CA TYR A 68 2.43 29.73 46.75
C TYR A 68 2.33 30.40 48.16
N SER A 69 1.16 30.53 48.82
CA SER A 69 0.38 29.39 49.34
C SER A 69 -0.90 29.79 50.11
N ARG A 70 -1.92 28.90 50.04
CA ARG A 70 -2.97 28.59 51.04
C ARG A 70 -3.24 29.56 52.21
N PHE A 71 -4.52 29.93 52.35
CA PHE A 71 -5.23 29.69 53.62
C PHE A 71 -6.64 29.14 53.39
N THR A 72 -7.07 28.24 54.27
CA THR A 72 -8.41 27.60 54.32
C THR A 72 -9.31 28.38 55.32
N THR A 73 -10.59 28.09 55.61
CA THR A 73 -11.27 26.78 55.76
C THR A 73 -12.79 26.92 55.98
N ARG A 74 -13.56 25.85 55.66
CA ARG A 74 -14.92 25.48 56.14
C ARG A 74 -16.11 26.32 55.62
N LEU A 75 -17.17 25.73 55.03
CA LEU A 75 -18.09 24.62 55.42
C LEU A 75 -19.09 25.05 56.51
N ASN A 76 -20.38 24.70 56.52
CA ASN A 76 -21.23 23.72 55.80
C ASN A 76 -22.55 24.41 55.33
N GLN A 77 -23.49 23.90 54.52
CA GLN A 77 -23.74 22.67 53.72
C GLN A 77 -24.76 23.07 52.58
N THR A 78 -25.54 22.28 51.82
CA THR A 78 -25.96 20.85 51.80
C THR A 78 -25.94 20.26 50.38
N HIS A 79 -25.37 19.05 50.28
CA HIS A 79 -25.82 17.84 49.53
C HIS A 79 -27.05 17.95 48.59
N GLN A 80 -27.08 17.28 47.42
CA GLN A 80 -26.89 15.83 47.28
C GLN A 80 -26.23 15.33 45.97
N TYR A 81 -25.61 14.13 46.09
CA TYR A 81 -25.18 13.14 45.09
C TYR A 81 -24.80 13.56 43.65
N ALA A 82 -23.48 13.59 43.41
CA ALA A 82 -22.89 13.17 42.14
C ALA A 82 -22.36 11.72 42.28
N GLN A 83 -22.46 10.90 41.23
CA GLN A 83 -21.79 9.60 41.14
C GLN A 83 -21.11 9.44 39.77
N ALA A 84 -19.88 8.92 39.83
CA ALA A 84 -18.91 8.65 38.77
C ALA A 84 -19.36 8.77 37.29
N SER A 85 -18.69 9.67 36.55
CA SER A 85 -18.69 9.66 35.09
C SER A 85 -18.20 8.31 34.54
N PRO A 86 -18.91 7.70 33.57
CA PRO A 86 -18.29 6.72 32.68
C PRO A 86 -17.10 7.36 31.94
N ARG A 87 -16.03 6.60 31.70
CA ARG A 87 -15.00 7.02 30.73
C ARG A 87 -15.61 7.00 29.33
N PRO A 88 -15.08 7.81 28.37
CA PRO A 88 -15.40 7.59 26.96
C PRO A 88 -15.04 6.14 26.55
N PRO A 89 -15.76 5.53 25.60
CA PRO A 89 -15.42 4.19 25.12
C PRO A 89 -14.01 4.20 24.50
N GLU A 90 -13.13 3.32 24.99
CA GLU A 90 -11.78 3.18 24.44
C GLU A 90 -11.84 2.51 23.04
N PRO A 91 -11.06 2.99 22.05
CA PRO A 91 -11.09 2.45 20.69
C PRO A 91 -10.57 1.02 20.66
N ARG A 92 -11.31 0.11 20.00
CA ARG A 92 -10.93 -1.31 19.88
C ARG A 92 -9.90 -1.51 18.75
N MET A 93 -8.99 -2.45 18.95
CA MET A 93 -7.80 -2.66 18.11
C MET A 93 -8.06 -3.48 16.84
N PRO A 94 -7.24 -3.34 15.79
CA PRO A 94 -7.13 -4.35 14.74
C PRO A 94 -6.54 -5.66 15.28
N LEU A 95 -6.87 -6.78 14.63
CA LEU A 95 -6.40 -8.12 14.97
C LEU A 95 -5.01 -8.38 14.37
N CYS A 96 -3.95 -8.24 15.16
CA CYS A 96 -2.56 -8.35 14.71
C CYS A 96 -1.64 -8.92 15.81
N LEU A 97 -0.77 -9.88 15.45
CA LEU A 97 0.16 -10.60 16.35
C LEU A 97 1.16 -9.67 17.06
N PRO A 98 1.08 -9.42 18.39
CA PRO A 98 1.99 -8.49 19.04
C PRO A 98 3.48 -8.82 18.85
N LEU A 99 4.24 -7.84 18.39
CA LEU A 99 5.69 -7.91 18.23
C LEU A 99 6.38 -7.87 19.60
N LEU A 100 7.03 -8.97 19.99
CA LEU A 100 7.77 -9.10 21.25
C LEU A 100 9.19 -8.58 21.15
N LYS A 101 9.95 -9.01 20.13
CA LYS A 101 11.34 -8.64 19.95
C LYS A 101 11.69 -8.42 18.48
N ILE A 102 12.46 -7.37 18.20
CA ILE A 102 13.33 -7.32 17.01
C ILE A 102 14.78 -7.41 17.47
N SER A 103 15.56 -8.26 16.79
CA SER A 103 17.01 -8.32 16.95
C SER A 103 17.66 -8.31 15.59
N THR A 104 18.58 -7.37 15.36
CA THR A 104 19.28 -7.23 14.08
C THR A 104 20.77 -7.32 14.34
N GLU A 105 21.41 -8.37 13.84
CA GLU A 105 22.86 -8.53 13.86
C GLU A 105 23.41 -8.24 12.46
N VAL A 106 24.14 -7.15 12.30
CA VAL A 106 24.83 -6.80 11.03
C VAL A 106 26.31 -7.04 11.19
N THR A 107 26.93 -7.70 10.21
CA THR A 107 28.40 -7.74 10.06
C THR A 107 28.77 -6.99 8.80
N ILE A 108 29.61 -5.96 8.94
CA ILE A 108 30.07 -5.10 7.83
C ILE A 108 31.54 -5.39 7.55
N ASP A 109 31.86 -5.58 6.27
CA ASP A 109 33.19 -5.91 5.77
C ASP A 109 33.44 -5.14 4.46
N GLY A 110 34.24 -4.06 4.55
CA GLY A 110 34.36 -3.06 3.49
C GLY A 110 32.99 -2.48 3.10
N THR A 111 32.66 -2.57 1.81
CA THR A 111 31.40 -2.05 1.23
C THR A 111 30.25 -3.06 1.24
N VAL A 112 30.38 -4.21 1.93
CA VAL A 112 29.34 -5.25 1.97
C VAL A 112 28.84 -5.44 3.40
N ALA A 113 27.53 -5.39 3.58
CA ALA A 113 26.86 -5.73 4.83
C ALA A 113 26.14 -7.08 4.71
N SER A 114 26.35 -7.95 5.69
CA SER A 114 25.59 -9.18 5.89
C SER A 114 24.74 -9.04 7.14
N THR A 115 23.42 -9.02 6.98
CA THR A 115 22.46 -8.78 8.06
C THR A 115 21.66 -10.05 8.36
N LYS A 116 21.61 -10.40 9.65
CA LYS A 116 20.64 -11.33 10.22
C LYS A 116 19.59 -10.54 11.00
N LEU A 117 18.36 -10.57 10.50
CA LEU A 117 17.18 -10.02 11.14
C LEU A 117 16.40 -11.17 11.83
N ILE A 118 16.07 -11.00 13.10
CA ILE A 118 15.12 -11.84 13.84
C ILE A 118 13.93 -10.99 14.26
N GLN A 119 12.73 -11.42 13.91
CA GLN A 119 11.47 -10.84 14.36
C GLN A 119 10.69 -11.91 15.16
N ARG A 120 10.33 -11.59 16.40
CA ARG A 120 9.57 -12.47 17.30
C ARG A 120 8.20 -11.89 17.61
N PHE A 121 7.17 -12.67 17.29
CA PHE A 121 5.76 -12.37 17.45
C PHE A 121 5.12 -13.34 18.44
N ILE A 122 3.89 -13.09 18.88
CA ILE A 122 3.11 -14.04 19.68
C ILE A 122 1.63 -14.02 19.28
N ASN A 123 1.01 -15.19 19.18
CA ASN A 123 -0.45 -15.30 19.20
C ASN A 123 -0.91 -15.34 20.67
N ARG A 124 -1.39 -14.22 21.21
CA ARG A 124 -1.97 -14.16 22.58
C ARG A 124 -3.45 -14.50 22.65
N SER A 125 -4.06 -14.94 21.55
CA SER A 125 -5.46 -15.35 21.55
C SER A 125 -5.61 -16.84 21.88
N GLU A 126 -6.80 -17.22 22.35
CA GLU A 126 -7.20 -18.61 22.60
C GLU A 126 -7.57 -19.36 21.30
N VAL A 127 -7.35 -18.75 20.13
CA VAL A 127 -7.75 -19.25 18.81
C VAL A 127 -6.52 -19.38 17.91
N GLU A 128 -6.51 -20.35 17.01
CA GLU A 128 -5.50 -20.48 15.97
C GLU A 128 -5.64 -19.39 14.91
N ILE A 129 -4.53 -18.76 14.53
CA ILE A 129 -4.48 -17.77 13.46
C ILE A 129 -4.08 -18.50 12.16
N HIS A 130 -5.10 -18.79 11.33
CA HIS A 130 -4.96 -19.50 10.05
C HIS A 130 -3.93 -18.85 9.12
N GLN A 131 -3.86 -17.53 9.08
CA GLN A 131 -2.80 -16.81 8.36
C GLN A 131 -2.51 -15.44 8.99
N ALA A 132 -1.23 -15.10 9.10
CA ALA A 132 -0.73 -13.76 9.34
C ALA A 132 0.24 -13.37 8.21
N HIS A 133 0.27 -12.09 7.84
CA HIS A 133 1.20 -11.60 6.84
C HIS A 133 1.66 -10.17 7.15
N TYR A 134 2.85 -9.81 6.69
CA TYR A 134 3.39 -8.46 6.83
C TYR A 134 4.36 -8.14 5.68
N THR A 135 4.43 -6.86 5.35
CA THR A 135 5.28 -6.30 4.29
C THR A 135 6.34 -5.42 4.92
N PHE A 136 7.57 -5.47 4.40
CA PHE A 136 8.70 -4.69 4.92
C PHE A 136 9.66 -4.29 3.79
N PRO A 137 10.36 -3.14 3.91
CA PRO A 137 11.38 -2.73 2.96
C PRO A 137 12.73 -3.38 3.25
N LEU A 138 13.52 -3.64 2.20
CA LEU A 138 14.97 -3.83 2.26
C LEU A 138 15.60 -2.96 1.15
N TYR A 139 16.50 -2.05 1.51
CA TYR A 139 17.02 -1.02 0.60
C TYR A 139 18.22 -1.50 -0.26
N ASP A 140 18.69 -0.62 -1.16
CA ASP A 140 19.98 -0.72 -1.87
C ASP A 140 20.24 -2.07 -2.56
N GLY A 141 19.18 -2.64 -3.17
CA GLY A 141 19.26 -3.88 -3.94
C GLY A 141 19.51 -5.13 -3.09
N ALA A 142 19.19 -5.09 -1.80
CA ALA A 142 19.41 -6.20 -0.88
C ALA A 142 18.88 -7.56 -1.39
N VAL A 143 19.65 -8.62 -1.11
CA VAL A 143 19.35 -9.99 -1.52
C VAL A 143 19.10 -10.86 -0.29
N VAL A 144 17.91 -11.47 -0.19
CA VAL A 144 17.62 -12.46 0.85
C VAL A 144 18.26 -13.79 0.47
N THR A 145 19.06 -14.35 1.39
CA THR A 145 19.88 -15.55 1.20
C THR A 145 19.49 -16.72 2.11
N ALA A 146 18.71 -16.45 3.16
CA ALA A 146 18.07 -17.49 3.96
C ALA A 146 16.78 -16.98 4.63
N PHE A 147 15.80 -17.87 4.71
CA PHE A 147 14.54 -17.65 5.42
C PHE A 147 14.27 -18.84 6.35
N LYS A 148 13.88 -18.59 7.59
CA LYS A 148 13.47 -19.59 8.58
C LYS A 148 12.29 -19.03 9.39
N CYS A 149 11.32 -19.89 9.68
CA CYS A 149 10.20 -19.58 10.57
C CYS A 149 10.11 -20.65 11.65
N SER A 150 10.07 -20.26 12.92
CA SER A 150 9.89 -21.16 14.06
C SER A 150 8.53 -20.89 14.68
N VAL A 151 7.78 -21.93 15.03
CA VAL A 151 6.42 -21.83 15.59
C VAL A 151 6.39 -22.66 16.88
N GLY A 152 6.43 -21.96 18.02
CA GLY A 152 6.77 -22.54 19.32
C GLY A 152 8.23 -23.03 19.38
N ASP A 153 8.61 -23.63 20.52
CA ASP A 153 9.96 -24.15 20.74
C ASP A 153 10.24 -25.46 19.96
N GLU A 154 9.20 -26.13 19.47
CA GLU A 154 9.30 -27.48 18.88
C GLU A 154 9.44 -27.52 17.36
N MET A 155 8.93 -26.53 16.62
CA MET A 155 8.84 -26.57 15.16
C MET A 155 9.70 -25.49 14.50
N VAL A 156 10.63 -25.91 13.64
CA VAL A 156 11.50 -25.03 12.85
C VAL A 156 11.34 -25.37 11.37
N LEU A 157 10.69 -24.46 10.64
CA LEU A 157 10.51 -24.50 9.20
C LEU A 157 11.71 -23.77 8.55
N VAL A 158 12.42 -24.44 7.66
CA VAL A 158 13.52 -23.84 6.88
C VAL A 158 13.00 -23.57 5.47
N GLY A 159 13.19 -22.35 4.97
CA GLY A 159 12.79 -21.97 3.63
C GLY A 159 13.70 -22.58 2.57
N LYS A 160 13.10 -23.21 1.56
CA LYS A 160 13.73 -23.55 0.29
C LYS A 160 13.24 -22.57 -0.78
N VAL A 161 14.12 -22.14 -1.69
CA VAL A 161 13.71 -21.36 -2.86
C VAL A 161 13.22 -22.28 -3.97
N GLU A 162 12.02 -21.98 -4.48
CA GLU A 162 11.38 -22.63 -5.63
C GLU A 162 10.85 -21.54 -6.60
N PRO A 163 10.47 -21.90 -7.85
CA PRO A 163 9.70 -21.02 -8.73
C PRO A 163 8.43 -20.50 -8.04
N ARG A 164 8.11 -19.22 -8.21
CA ARG A 164 7.11 -18.47 -7.40
C ARG A 164 5.76 -19.19 -7.30
N ASP A 165 5.19 -19.60 -8.42
CA ASP A 165 3.89 -20.25 -8.45
C ASP A 165 3.92 -21.63 -7.76
N TYR A 166 5.03 -22.37 -7.88
CA TYR A 166 5.20 -23.64 -7.17
C TYR A 166 5.42 -23.45 -5.67
N ALA A 167 6.18 -22.42 -5.28
CA ALA A 167 6.38 -22.02 -3.88
C ALA A 167 5.04 -21.68 -3.22
N LYS A 168 4.25 -20.83 -3.89
CA LYS A 168 2.93 -20.39 -3.44
C LYS A 168 1.93 -21.54 -3.37
N ASN A 169 1.76 -22.32 -4.45
CA ASN A 169 0.89 -23.50 -4.44
C ASN A 169 1.29 -24.54 -3.38
N THR A 170 2.58 -24.66 -3.05
CA THR A 170 3.07 -25.54 -1.98
C THR A 170 2.74 -25.00 -0.59
N TYR A 171 2.87 -23.69 -0.38
CA TYR A 171 2.45 -23.01 0.85
C TYR A 171 0.93 -23.09 1.05
N ASP A 172 0.13 -22.67 0.06
CA ASP A 172 -1.34 -22.65 0.15
C ASP A 172 -1.88 -24.06 0.46
N ARG A 173 -1.40 -25.09 -0.26
CA ARG A 173 -1.73 -26.50 0.01
C ARG A 173 -1.37 -26.94 1.44
N ALA A 174 -0.23 -26.50 1.98
CA ALA A 174 0.18 -26.85 3.34
C ALA A 174 -0.71 -26.18 4.39
N VAL A 175 -1.07 -24.91 4.18
CA VAL A 175 -2.00 -24.17 5.05
C VAL A 175 -3.38 -24.82 5.03
N THR A 176 -3.97 -25.07 3.86
CA THR A 176 -5.26 -25.75 3.71
C THR A 176 -5.27 -27.15 4.34
N GLN A 177 -4.14 -27.85 4.36
CA GLN A 177 -4.03 -29.16 4.99
C GLN A 177 -3.81 -29.11 6.52
N GLY A 178 -3.72 -27.93 7.14
CA GLY A 178 -3.50 -27.80 8.58
C GLY A 178 -2.07 -28.10 9.02
N TYR A 179 -1.08 -27.71 8.21
CA TYR A 179 0.34 -27.67 8.59
C TYR A 179 0.77 -26.21 8.78
N ALA A 180 1.69 -25.96 9.72
CA ALA A 180 2.35 -24.67 9.77
C ALA A 180 3.26 -24.50 8.55
N ALA A 181 3.17 -23.33 7.93
CA ALA A 181 3.86 -23.00 6.70
C ALA A 181 4.28 -21.53 6.74
N ALA A 182 5.38 -21.21 6.07
CA ALA A 182 5.78 -19.82 5.83
C ALA A 182 6.24 -19.62 4.38
N LEU A 183 5.97 -18.43 3.84
CA LEU A 183 6.28 -18.02 2.48
C LEU A 183 6.82 -16.60 2.50
N LEU A 184 7.95 -16.36 1.85
CA LEU A 184 8.55 -15.04 1.66
C LEU A 184 8.69 -14.76 0.17
N GLU A 185 7.94 -13.76 -0.30
CA GLU A 185 7.93 -13.28 -1.68
C GLU A 185 8.60 -11.90 -1.81
N GLU A 186 9.19 -11.66 -2.97
CA GLU A 186 9.62 -10.34 -3.43
C GLU A 186 8.48 -9.71 -4.28
N HIS A 187 8.02 -8.53 -3.90
CA HIS A 187 6.92 -7.83 -4.60
C HIS A 187 7.46 -6.71 -5.50
N THR A 188 8.51 -6.02 -5.05
CA THR A 188 9.41 -5.22 -5.89
C THR A 188 10.85 -5.45 -5.39
N PRO A 189 11.90 -5.04 -6.12
CA PRO A 189 13.28 -5.21 -5.68
C PRO A 189 13.63 -4.63 -4.30
N GLU A 190 12.82 -3.70 -3.77
CA GLU A 190 12.95 -3.13 -2.41
C GLU A 190 11.88 -3.59 -1.41
N ILE A 191 10.82 -4.29 -1.84
CA ILE A 191 9.62 -4.58 -1.01
C ILE A 191 9.36 -6.08 -0.92
N PHE A 192 9.41 -6.59 0.31
CA PHE A 192 9.27 -8.01 0.64
C PHE A 192 8.01 -8.29 1.46
N LYS A 193 7.37 -9.43 1.22
CA LYS A 193 6.15 -9.87 1.93
C LYS A 193 6.36 -11.25 2.55
N THR A 194 6.27 -11.32 3.89
CA THR A 194 6.22 -12.58 4.64
C THR A 194 4.76 -12.98 4.89
N MET A 195 4.46 -14.26 4.74
CA MET A 195 3.20 -14.90 5.09
C MET A 195 3.50 -16.12 5.96
N VAL A 196 2.78 -16.30 7.07
CA VAL A 196 2.91 -17.45 7.99
C VAL A 196 1.50 -17.98 8.27
N GLY A 197 1.28 -19.26 8.03
CA GLY A 197 -0.02 -19.94 8.20
C GLY A 197 -0.05 -20.91 9.38
N ASN A 198 -1.25 -21.15 9.90
CA ASN A 198 -1.57 -22.08 10.99
C ASN A 198 -0.70 -21.86 12.24
N ILE A 199 -0.91 -20.70 12.88
CA ILE A 199 -0.21 -20.26 14.10
C ILE A 199 -1.09 -20.58 15.32
N PRO A 200 -0.76 -21.58 16.16
CA PRO A 200 -1.62 -22.00 17.26
C PRO A 200 -1.83 -20.91 18.31
N SER A 201 -2.86 -21.07 19.13
CA SER A 201 -3.14 -20.25 20.31
C SER A 201 -1.94 -20.20 21.26
N MET A 202 -1.75 -19.08 21.96
CA MET A 202 -0.70 -18.87 23.00
C MET A 202 0.75 -19.16 22.55
N THR A 203 1.03 -19.16 21.24
CA THR A 203 2.30 -19.61 20.66
C THR A 203 3.16 -18.44 20.17
N GLU A 204 4.47 -18.46 20.48
CA GLU A 204 5.44 -17.53 19.89
C GLU A 204 5.84 -17.95 18.46
N VAL A 205 6.07 -16.98 17.58
CA VAL A 205 6.57 -17.20 16.22
C VAL A 205 7.85 -16.39 16.03
N GLU A 206 8.93 -17.05 15.60
CA GLU A 206 10.21 -16.38 15.32
C GLU A 206 10.61 -16.55 13.85
N VAL A 207 10.62 -15.42 13.14
CA VAL A 207 11.08 -15.34 11.74
C VAL A 207 12.53 -14.85 11.73
N GLU A 208 13.43 -15.66 11.17
CA GLU A 208 14.81 -15.31 10.87
C GLU A 208 14.98 -15.10 9.36
N ILE A 209 15.41 -13.90 8.98
CA ILE A 209 15.75 -13.51 7.60
C ILE A 209 17.23 -13.16 7.58
N LYS A 210 17.98 -13.72 6.63
CA LYS A 210 19.35 -13.28 6.33
C LYS A 210 19.37 -12.62 4.96
N TYR A 211 19.98 -11.44 4.90
CA TYR A 211 20.16 -10.72 3.64
C TYR A 211 21.54 -10.07 3.55
N VAL A 212 21.97 -9.81 2.33
CA VAL A 212 23.22 -9.10 2.01
C VAL A 212 22.87 -7.82 1.24
N SER A 213 23.55 -6.71 1.51
CA SER A 213 23.42 -5.46 0.77
C SER A 213 24.79 -4.81 0.54
N GLU A 214 24.88 -3.90 -0.44
CA GLU A 214 25.99 -2.95 -0.52
C GLU A 214 25.79 -1.85 0.54
N VAL A 215 26.89 -1.29 1.06
CA VAL A 215 26.87 -0.14 1.98
C VAL A 215 27.18 1.12 1.19
N LYS A 216 26.29 2.10 1.27
CA LYS A 216 26.31 3.31 0.45
C LYS A 216 27.46 4.24 0.83
N ALA A 217 28.31 4.61 -0.11
CA ALA A 217 29.35 5.61 0.15
C ALA A 217 28.74 7.02 0.23
N THR A 218 29.21 7.80 1.20
CA THR A 218 28.80 9.20 1.46
C THR A 218 30.02 10.08 1.66
N LEU A 219 29.85 11.41 1.59
CA LEU A 219 30.93 12.38 1.79
C LEU A 219 30.70 13.14 3.09
N LEU A 220 31.65 13.03 4.01
CA LEU A 220 31.58 13.57 5.36
C LEU A 220 32.50 14.81 5.46
N ASP A 221 31.96 15.92 5.96
CA ASP A 221 32.61 17.24 6.02
C ASP A 221 33.30 17.70 4.70
N GLY A 222 32.83 17.20 3.56
CA GLY A 222 33.39 17.50 2.23
C GLY A 222 34.86 17.08 2.03
N ARG A 223 35.42 16.26 2.93
CA ARG A 223 36.84 15.86 2.93
C ARG A 223 37.13 14.47 3.49
N LYS A 224 36.27 13.95 4.38
CA LYS A 224 36.27 12.55 4.80
C LYS A 224 35.30 11.78 3.90
N GLU A 225 35.49 10.46 3.84
CA GLU A 225 34.58 9.56 3.15
C GLU A 225 33.90 8.64 4.15
N GLY A 226 32.61 8.42 3.96
CA GLY A 226 31.76 7.63 4.85
C GLY A 226 31.20 6.40 4.15
N LEU A 227 30.88 5.38 4.94
CA LEU A 227 29.95 4.31 4.54
C LEU A 227 28.69 4.43 5.41
N GLU A 228 27.57 4.75 4.78
CA GLU A 228 26.24 4.88 5.39
C GLU A 228 25.52 3.53 5.27
N LEU A 229 25.32 2.86 6.41
CA LEU A 229 24.39 1.74 6.51
C LEU A 229 23.05 2.26 7.06
N VAL A 230 22.01 2.18 6.23
CA VAL A 230 20.62 2.36 6.68
C VAL A 230 20.05 0.98 7.05
N ILE A 231 19.83 0.74 8.34
CA ILE A 231 19.01 -0.39 8.78
C ILE A 231 17.55 0.09 8.80
N PRO A 232 16.67 -0.43 7.93
CA PRO A 232 15.27 -0.05 7.97
C PRO A 232 14.67 -0.46 9.32
N MET A 233 14.18 0.53 10.07
CA MET A 233 13.36 0.35 11.27
C MET A 233 11.88 0.61 10.98
N SER A 234 11.58 1.17 9.81
CA SER A 234 10.33 1.01 9.08
C SER A 234 10.06 -0.44 8.61
N ILE A 235 10.82 -1.43 9.11
CA ILE A 235 10.33 -2.81 9.31
C ILE A 235 9.31 -2.80 10.48
N ALA A 236 8.24 -2.02 10.31
CA ALA A 236 7.10 -1.96 11.19
C ALA A 236 5.96 -2.79 10.54
N PRO A 237 5.68 -4.02 11.00
CA PRO A 237 4.39 -4.62 10.72
C PRO A 237 3.32 -3.64 11.22
N ARG A 238 2.28 -3.37 10.42
CA ARG A 238 1.30 -2.33 10.76
C ARG A 238 0.49 -2.76 12.00
N TYR A 239 0.73 -2.09 13.13
CA TYR A 239 -0.01 -2.26 14.38
C TYR A 239 -0.90 -1.06 14.68
N GLY A 240 -2.12 -1.33 15.16
CA GLY A 240 -2.91 -0.32 15.86
C GLY A 240 -2.31 0.01 17.23
N LYS A 241 -2.65 1.18 17.78
CA LYS A 241 -2.16 1.62 19.10
C LYS A 241 -2.50 0.60 20.21
N PRO A 242 -1.63 0.39 21.22
CA PRO A 242 -1.96 -0.45 22.37
C PRO A 242 -3.20 0.05 23.12
N VAL A 243 -4.16 -0.85 23.37
CA VAL A 243 -5.22 -0.62 24.36
C VAL A 243 -4.68 -0.94 25.74
N GLY A 244 -4.95 -0.05 26.71
CA GLY A 244 -4.31 -0.13 28.02
C GLY A 244 -4.57 1.03 28.98
N GLY A 245 -5.69 1.76 28.85
CA GLY A 245 -6.13 2.74 29.87
C GLY A 245 -6.50 2.13 31.23
N ASN A 246 -6.37 0.80 31.33
CA ASN A 246 -6.54 -0.10 32.45
C ASN A 246 -7.96 -0.16 33.05
N ARG A 247 -8.53 -1.38 33.02
CA ARG A 247 -9.33 -1.93 34.12
C ARG A 247 -9.33 -3.46 34.10
N ASN A 248 -8.62 -4.03 35.07
CA ASN A 248 -8.79 -5.37 35.63
C ASN A 248 -8.71 -6.55 34.65
N LEU A 249 -7.49 -7.03 34.39
CA LEU A 249 -7.23 -8.41 33.98
C LEU A 249 -6.33 -9.14 35.01
N ASP A 250 -6.56 -8.84 36.30
CA ASP A 250 -5.85 -9.45 37.44
C ASP A 250 -6.38 -10.86 37.75
N SER A 251 -6.30 -11.76 36.77
CA SER A 251 -6.31 -13.22 36.93
C SER A 251 -5.73 -13.87 35.68
N PHE A 252 -4.88 -14.90 35.83
CA PHE A 252 -4.21 -15.59 34.72
C PHE A 252 -3.26 -14.74 33.86
N ALA A 253 -2.44 -13.92 34.52
CA ALA A 253 -1.12 -13.61 34.00
C ALA A 253 -0.11 -14.68 34.44
N PRO A 254 0.50 -15.45 33.51
CA PRO A 254 1.86 -15.95 33.70
C PRO A 254 2.82 -14.76 33.91
N ALA A 255 4.03 -15.03 34.41
CA ALA A 255 5.03 -13.98 34.65
C ALA A 255 5.36 -13.19 33.36
N GLU A 256 5.80 -11.94 33.52
CA GLU A 256 6.23 -11.09 32.41
C GLU A 256 7.28 -11.80 31.53
N PRO A 257 7.17 -11.78 30.19
CA PRO A 257 8.21 -12.30 29.34
C PRO A 257 9.46 -11.42 29.47
N GLU A 258 10.56 -11.98 29.99
CA GLU A 258 11.84 -11.29 30.28
C GLU A 258 12.55 -10.62 29.08
N ARG A 259 11.91 -10.57 27.89
CA ARG A 259 12.57 -10.46 26.58
C ARG A 259 11.89 -9.51 25.59
N SER A 260 11.04 -8.59 26.04
CA SER A 260 10.46 -7.55 25.19
C SER A 260 11.46 -6.44 24.85
N GLY A 261 11.54 -6.02 23.59
CA GLY A 261 12.33 -4.85 23.17
C GLY A 261 13.02 -4.96 21.82
N LEU A 262 13.87 -3.98 21.52
CA LEU A 262 14.70 -3.88 20.33
C LEU A 262 16.18 -4.02 20.69
N ASP A 263 16.92 -4.82 19.93
CA ASP A 263 18.32 -5.16 20.20
C ASP A 263 19.13 -5.23 18.89
N ILE A 264 19.63 -4.08 18.44
CA ILE A 264 20.47 -3.93 17.24
C ILE A 264 21.93 -4.06 17.64
N LEU A 265 22.68 -4.91 16.94
CA LEU A 265 24.10 -5.13 17.09
C LEU A 265 24.79 -5.03 15.74
N VAL A 266 25.52 -3.94 15.51
CA VAL A 266 26.35 -3.76 14.32
C VAL A 266 27.80 -4.07 14.69
N LYS A 267 28.32 -5.13 14.06
CA LYS A 267 29.72 -5.56 14.09
C LYS A 267 30.42 -5.04 12.86
N ILE A 268 31.52 -4.34 13.04
CA ILE A 268 32.28 -3.75 11.93
C ILE A 268 33.68 -4.32 12.01
N ASN A 269 34.06 -5.06 10.96
CA ASN A 269 35.41 -5.58 10.82
C ASN A 269 36.31 -4.44 10.30
N ASN A 270 37.27 -4.00 11.10
CA ASN A 270 38.20 -2.93 10.75
C ASN A 270 39.58 -3.52 10.43
N ASP A 271 40.01 -3.34 9.18
CA ASP A 271 41.33 -3.69 8.63
C ASP A 271 42.40 -2.60 8.88
N GLY A 272 41.98 -1.42 9.37
CA GLY A 272 42.80 -0.21 9.51
C GLY A 272 42.24 0.97 8.72
N SER A 273 41.29 0.75 7.80
CA SER A 273 40.66 1.80 7.00
C SER A 273 39.63 2.65 7.74
N ILE A 274 39.13 2.23 8.92
CA ILE A 274 38.04 2.92 9.64
C ILE A 274 38.60 3.76 10.79
N GLN A 275 38.31 5.07 10.76
CA GLN A 275 38.70 6.06 11.77
C GLN A 275 37.67 6.18 12.91
N GLY A 276 36.38 6.08 12.59
CA GLY A 276 35.29 6.39 13.53
C GLY A 276 33.96 5.78 13.10
N VAL A 277 32.98 5.80 14.00
CA VAL A 277 31.61 5.34 13.70
C VAL A 277 30.63 6.23 14.46
N GLU A 278 29.79 6.96 13.72
CA GLU A 278 28.64 7.69 14.24
C GLU A 278 27.35 6.90 14.04
N GLN A 279 26.30 7.29 14.77
CA GLN A 279 24.95 6.72 14.67
C GLN A 279 23.91 7.81 14.89
N SER A 280 22.72 7.66 14.30
CA SER A 280 21.61 8.61 14.44
C SER A 280 20.99 8.64 15.86
N HIS A 281 21.22 7.61 16.69
CA HIS A 281 20.60 7.48 18.01
C HIS A 281 21.61 7.26 19.14
N ASN A 282 21.47 7.99 20.24
CA ASN A 282 22.36 7.90 21.41
C ASN A 282 22.29 6.53 22.12
N SER A 283 23.26 5.65 21.85
CA SER A 283 23.45 4.37 22.55
C SER A 283 24.81 4.31 23.28
N LYS A 284 25.03 3.23 24.06
CA LYS A 284 26.30 2.97 24.75
C LYS A 284 27.27 2.18 23.85
N THR A 285 28.08 2.90 23.07
CA THR A 285 29.19 2.31 22.29
C THR A 285 30.17 1.55 23.20
N LYS A 286 30.59 0.35 22.79
CA LYS A 286 31.72 -0.37 23.42
C LYS A 286 32.92 -0.36 22.47
N TRP A 287 34.04 0.15 22.95
CA TRP A 287 35.29 0.16 22.20
C TRP A 287 35.98 -1.21 22.21
N ASN A 288 36.50 -1.58 21.03
CA ASN A 288 37.56 -2.54 20.76
C ASN A 288 37.55 -3.86 21.55
N VAL A 289 36.96 -4.89 20.95
CA VAL A 289 37.30 -6.28 21.26
C VAL A 289 38.35 -6.74 20.24
N ALA A 290 39.44 -7.37 20.71
CA ALA A 290 40.39 -8.01 19.80
C ALA A 290 39.72 -9.21 19.12
N MET A 291 40.04 -9.48 17.84
CA MET A 291 39.66 -10.75 17.22
C MET A 291 40.23 -11.91 18.05
N GLU A 292 39.38 -12.86 18.45
CA GLU A 292 39.86 -14.16 18.92
C GLU A 292 40.51 -14.90 17.74
N ASP A 293 41.63 -15.59 17.99
CA ASP A 293 42.42 -16.31 16.98
C ASP A 293 41.69 -17.54 16.40
N LYS A 294 40.64 -17.29 15.60
CA LYS A 294 40.08 -18.30 14.69
C LYS A 294 40.97 -18.42 13.47
N ILE A 295 42.01 -19.21 13.66
CA ILE A 295 42.89 -19.76 12.63
C ILE A 295 42.06 -20.20 11.41
N VAL A 296 42.21 -19.48 10.30
CA VAL A 296 41.93 -20.02 8.97
C VAL A 296 43.27 -20.52 8.45
N ASP A 297 43.47 -21.84 8.53
CA ASP A 297 44.72 -22.47 8.14
C ASP A 297 45.09 -22.20 6.67
N SER A 298 46.40 -22.13 6.40
CA SER A 298 47.01 -22.19 5.07
C SER A 298 46.77 -21.01 4.10
N PHE A 299 46.98 -19.77 4.54
CA PHE A 299 47.51 -18.75 3.61
C PHE A 299 49.01 -18.94 3.41
N GLY A 300 49.40 -19.47 2.25
CA GLY A 300 50.81 -19.56 1.84
C GLY A 300 51.39 -18.17 1.61
N THR A 301 52.49 -17.83 2.28
CA THR A 301 53.15 -16.53 2.17
C THR A 301 53.74 -16.30 0.78
N PRO A 302 53.35 -15.23 0.07
CA PRO A 302 54.20 -14.65 -0.97
C PRO A 302 55.54 -14.26 -0.33
N ALA A 303 56.65 -14.52 -1.02
CA ALA A 303 57.98 -14.25 -0.46
C ALA A 303 58.15 -12.75 -0.17
N ALA A 304 58.46 -12.41 1.09
CA ALA A 304 58.60 -11.02 1.52
C ALA A 304 59.82 -10.36 0.87
N ASP A 305 59.57 -9.40 -0.02
CA ASP A 305 60.63 -8.51 -0.50
C ASP A 305 61.08 -7.56 0.62
N LYS A 306 62.38 -7.27 0.67
CA LYS A 306 63.03 -6.73 1.86
C LYS A 306 63.12 -5.21 1.83
N GLY A 307 62.17 -4.55 2.49
CA GLY A 307 62.48 -3.29 3.17
C GLY A 307 61.46 -2.17 3.08
N LYS A 308 60.37 -2.29 3.84
CA LYS A 308 59.79 -1.17 4.59
C LYS A 308 59.05 -1.71 5.81
N VAL A 309 59.12 -0.99 6.93
CA VAL A 309 58.25 -1.25 8.06
C VAL A 309 56.88 -0.68 7.69
N VAL A 310 55.95 -1.58 7.36
CA VAL A 310 54.52 -1.28 7.40
C VAL A 310 54.07 -1.66 8.80
N ASP A 311 53.50 -0.71 9.55
CA ASP A 311 52.86 -1.04 10.81
C ASP A 311 51.72 -2.01 10.53
N THR A 312 51.85 -3.24 11.02
CA THR A 312 50.82 -4.27 10.87
C THR A 312 49.66 -3.95 11.80
N PHE A 313 48.74 -3.13 11.29
CA PHE A 313 47.43 -2.88 11.90
C PHE A 313 46.79 -4.22 12.25
N LYS A 314 46.51 -4.41 13.54
CA LYS A 314 45.81 -5.61 14.00
C LYS A 314 44.34 -5.47 13.61
N PRO A 315 43.71 -6.47 12.97
CA PRO A 315 42.28 -6.42 12.70
C PRO A 315 41.51 -6.28 14.01
N THR A 316 40.56 -5.35 14.04
CA THR A 316 39.75 -5.04 15.22
C THR A 316 38.28 -5.11 14.90
N GLN A 317 37.44 -5.48 15.89
CA GLN A 317 35.99 -5.51 15.71
C GLN A 317 35.32 -4.42 16.56
N ILE A 318 34.77 -3.42 15.89
CA ILE A 318 34.00 -2.34 16.50
C ILE A 318 32.57 -2.83 16.72
N HIS A 319 32.02 -2.54 17.91
CA HIS A 319 30.71 -3.03 18.34
C HIS A 319 29.79 -1.85 18.70
N VAL A 320 28.94 -1.47 17.76
CA VAL A 320 27.82 -0.55 18.01
C VAL A 320 26.61 -1.37 18.43
N ARG A 321 26.09 -1.16 19.64
CA ARG A 321 24.86 -1.83 20.10
C ARG A 321 23.83 -0.79 20.52
N HIS A 322 22.61 -0.91 20.01
CA HIS A 322 21.46 -0.13 20.45
C HIS A 322 20.43 -1.06 21.09
N THR A 323 20.00 -0.75 22.31
CA THR A 323 19.01 -1.53 23.06
C THR A 323 17.90 -0.60 23.55
N SER A 324 16.65 -0.90 23.20
CA SER A 324 15.47 -0.12 23.60
C SER A 324 14.37 -1.04 24.14
N ALA A 325 13.55 -0.55 25.07
CA ALA A 325 12.35 -1.24 25.53
C ALA A 325 11.19 -1.15 24.51
N LYS A 326 11.23 -0.17 23.59
CA LYS A 326 10.30 -0.06 22.46
C LYS A 326 10.78 -0.98 21.33
N THR A 327 9.90 -1.80 20.78
CA THR A 327 10.21 -2.81 19.74
C THR A 327 10.29 -2.24 18.32
N ILE A 328 9.85 -0.98 18.11
CA ILE A 328 9.80 -0.28 16.83
C ILE A 328 10.41 1.12 17.03
N MET A 329 11.08 1.67 16.02
CA MET A 329 11.57 3.05 16.01
C MET A 329 10.74 3.90 15.06
N ASP A 330 10.68 5.21 15.33
CA ASP A 330 9.88 6.15 14.52
C ASP A 330 10.63 6.66 13.28
N GLU A 331 11.94 6.38 13.20
CA GLU A 331 12.88 6.71 12.13
C GLU A 331 13.82 5.50 11.87
N ASP A 332 14.40 5.42 10.67
CA ASP A 332 15.37 4.36 10.31
C ASP A 332 16.72 4.50 11.06
N PHE A 333 17.37 3.38 11.38
CA PHE A 333 18.59 3.36 12.19
C PHE A 333 19.82 3.46 11.29
N VAL A 334 20.43 4.66 11.26
CA VAL A 334 21.58 4.96 10.40
C VAL A 334 22.88 4.82 11.19
N VAL A 335 23.84 4.08 10.62
CA VAL A 335 25.22 3.98 11.09
C VAL A 335 26.15 4.54 10.02
N THR A 336 26.94 5.54 10.41
CA THR A 336 27.87 6.24 9.52
C THR A 336 29.30 5.88 9.92
N ILE A 337 29.98 5.10 9.09
CA ILE A 337 31.34 4.64 9.31
C ILE A 337 32.29 5.66 8.68
N GLU A 338 33.11 6.36 9.47
CA GLU A 338 34.13 7.26 8.95
C GLU A 338 35.36 6.48 8.49
N THR A 339 35.74 6.62 7.22
CA THR A 339 37.01 6.11 6.72
C THR A 339 38.17 7.06 7.06
N SER A 340 39.36 6.48 7.23
CA SER A 340 40.59 7.22 7.51
C SER A 340 41.04 8.01 6.28
N PRO A 341 41.43 9.30 6.42
CA PRO A 341 42.03 10.07 5.33
C PRO A 341 43.30 9.45 4.72
N GLU A 342 43.95 8.51 5.41
CA GLU A 342 45.09 7.74 4.90
C GLU A 342 44.66 6.61 3.93
N HIS A 343 43.40 6.15 4.05
CA HIS A 343 42.82 5.02 3.32
C HIS A 343 41.40 5.35 2.81
N PRO A 344 41.24 6.32 1.89
CA PRO A 344 39.93 6.72 1.34
C PRO A 344 39.30 5.62 0.49
N LEU A 345 37.98 5.73 0.22
CA LEU A 345 37.25 4.78 -0.62
C LEU A 345 37.67 4.94 -2.08
N ARG A 346 38.32 3.90 -2.61
CA ARG A 346 38.81 3.86 -4.00
C ARG A 346 38.00 2.91 -4.87
N SER A 347 38.09 3.13 -6.17
CA SER A 347 37.64 2.23 -7.22
C SER A 347 38.45 0.94 -7.16
N ARG A 348 37.79 -0.22 -7.19
CA ARG A 348 38.44 -1.52 -6.96
C ARG A 348 37.72 -2.66 -7.69
N ALA A 349 38.49 -3.67 -8.10
CA ALA A 349 37.99 -4.92 -8.66
C ALA A 349 38.20 -6.06 -7.66
N VAL A 350 37.12 -6.71 -7.20
CA VAL A 350 37.13 -7.72 -6.13
C VAL A 350 36.42 -9.00 -6.60
N LEU A 351 37.11 -10.14 -6.49
CA LEU A 351 36.67 -11.43 -7.01
C LEU A 351 36.25 -12.39 -5.88
N SER A 352 35.07 -13.01 -6.00
CA SER A 352 34.66 -14.15 -5.18
C SER A 352 35.40 -15.41 -5.60
N PRO A 353 35.66 -16.38 -4.70
CA PRO A 353 36.10 -17.70 -5.13
C PRO A 353 35.02 -18.38 -6.00
N THR A 354 35.46 -19.30 -6.86
CA THR A 354 34.58 -20.17 -7.66
C THR A 354 33.77 -21.11 -6.75
N ASN A 355 32.48 -21.27 -7.06
CA ASN A 355 31.59 -22.19 -6.35
C ASN A 355 31.57 -23.60 -6.98
N ASN A 356 30.82 -24.52 -6.36
CA ASN A 356 30.67 -25.91 -6.81
C ASN A 356 30.01 -26.07 -8.20
N ALA A 357 29.42 -25.01 -8.76
CA ALA A 357 28.84 -24.98 -10.10
C ALA A 357 29.80 -24.41 -11.16
N GLY A 358 31.04 -24.07 -10.79
CA GLY A 358 32.03 -23.46 -11.69
C GLY A 358 31.87 -21.94 -11.87
N HIS A 359 30.97 -21.30 -11.12
CA HIS A 359 30.71 -19.86 -11.23
C HIS A 359 31.51 -19.05 -10.20
N ALA A 360 32.02 -17.90 -10.60
CA ALA A 360 32.56 -16.87 -9.71
C ALA A 360 31.90 -15.52 -9.99
N ALA A 361 32.00 -14.58 -9.05
CA ALA A 361 31.51 -13.21 -9.20
C ALA A 361 32.64 -12.21 -9.07
N LEU A 362 32.71 -11.26 -10.00
CA LEU A 362 33.61 -10.12 -9.97
C LEU A 362 32.81 -8.84 -9.73
N LEU A 363 33.15 -8.13 -8.66
CA LEU A 363 32.63 -6.84 -8.26
C LEU A 363 33.59 -5.75 -8.76
N VAL A 364 33.09 -4.74 -9.46
CA VAL A 364 33.86 -3.55 -9.84
C VAL A 364 33.20 -2.33 -9.23
N ASN A 365 33.71 -1.88 -8.07
CA ASN A 365 33.32 -0.61 -7.47
C ASN A 365 33.98 0.53 -8.27
N VAL A 366 33.20 1.53 -8.69
CA VAL A 366 33.70 2.68 -9.45
C VAL A 366 33.30 4.00 -8.81
N LYS A 367 34.26 4.93 -8.73
CA LYS A 367 34.12 6.30 -8.24
C LYS A 367 34.55 7.26 -9.37
N PRO A 368 33.62 7.79 -10.19
CA PRO A 368 34.01 8.51 -11.41
C PRO A 368 34.86 9.75 -11.18
N ALA A 369 34.68 10.48 -10.07
CA ALA A 369 35.55 11.59 -9.68
C ALA A 369 37.03 11.17 -9.51
N GLU A 370 37.31 10.02 -8.87
CA GLU A 370 38.69 9.54 -8.68
C GLU A 370 39.36 9.16 -10.00
N LEU A 371 38.61 8.52 -10.90
CA LEU A 371 39.18 8.06 -12.17
C LEU A 371 39.29 9.20 -13.20
N PHE A 372 38.37 10.16 -13.20
CA PHE A 372 38.20 11.06 -14.33
C PHE A 372 38.22 12.57 -14.00
N GLU A 373 38.63 12.97 -12.78
CA GLU A 373 38.79 14.40 -12.40
C GLU A 373 39.58 15.19 -13.46
N ASP A 374 40.74 14.67 -13.86
CA ASP A 374 41.63 15.27 -14.87
C ASP A 374 41.00 15.39 -16.27
N ALA A 375 39.86 14.76 -16.54
CA ALA A 375 39.19 14.79 -17.84
C ALA A 375 38.01 15.77 -17.91
N ALA A 376 37.58 16.34 -16.78
CA ALA A 376 36.52 17.35 -16.71
C ALA A 376 37.03 18.76 -17.04
N ARG A 377 36.12 19.64 -17.48
CA ARG A 377 36.38 21.07 -17.74
C ARG A 377 35.28 21.95 -17.13
N ALA A 378 35.36 22.17 -15.82
CA ALA A 378 34.38 22.96 -15.08
C ALA A 378 34.26 24.43 -15.57
N GLU A 379 35.31 24.96 -16.21
CA GLU A 379 35.32 26.32 -16.78
C GLU A 379 34.46 26.47 -18.04
N GLU A 380 34.10 25.36 -18.71
CA GLU A 380 33.34 25.36 -19.97
C GLU A 380 31.82 25.15 -19.79
N PHE A 381 31.32 25.15 -18.54
CA PHE A 381 29.88 25.00 -18.28
C PHE A 381 29.08 26.23 -18.76
N ASP A 382 28.26 26.02 -19.78
CA ASP A 382 27.42 27.01 -20.46
C ASP A 382 25.93 26.94 -20.06
N GLY A 383 25.58 26.09 -19.09
CA GLY A 383 24.20 25.82 -18.69
C GLY A 383 23.56 26.91 -17.81
N GLU A 384 22.50 26.51 -17.11
CA GLU A 384 21.68 27.36 -16.25
C GLU A 384 21.69 26.85 -14.80
N ILE A 385 21.71 27.73 -13.80
CA ILE A 385 21.65 27.37 -12.37
C ILE A 385 20.54 28.16 -11.66
N ILE A 386 19.54 27.47 -11.10
CA ILE A 386 18.43 28.08 -10.34
C ILE A 386 18.58 27.69 -8.87
N PHE A 387 18.85 28.67 -8.02
CA PHE A 387 18.84 28.50 -6.56
C PHE A 387 17.41 28.59 -6.05
N MET A 388 16.97 27.60 -5.26
CA MET A 388 15.69 27.61 -4.55
C MET A 388 15.93 27.70 -3.05
N LEU A 389 15.52 28.82 -2.46
CA LEU A 389 15.80 29.20 -1.07
C LEU A 389 14.54 29.11 -0.21
N ASP A 390 14.52 28.17 0.73
CA ASP A 390 13.46 28.07 1.73
C ASP A 390 13.48 29.30 2.67
N GLN A 391 12.32 29.93 2.79
CA GLN A 391 12.04 31.10 3.63
C GLN A 391 10.97 30.79 4.69
N SER A 392 10.61 29.53 4.91
CA SER A 392 9.60 29.13 5.91
C SER A 392 9.98 29.52 7.34
N ALA A 393 8.99 29.50 8.24
CA ALA A 393 9.16 29.99 9.61
C ALA A 393 10.30 29.31 10.37
N SER A 394 10.57 28.03 10.11
CA SER A 394 11.62 27.21 10.73
C SER A 394 13.04 27.67 10.35
N MET A 395 13.24 28.17 9.13
CA MET A 395 14.49 28.84 8.72
C MET A 395 14.80 30.10 9.56
N GLY A 396 13.77 30.69 10.18
CA GLY A 396 13.89 31.81 11.11
C GLY A 396 14.33 31.46 12.53
N TRP A 397 14.37 30.18 12.92
CA TRP A 397 14.65 29.79 14.30
C TRP A 397 16.18 29.69 14.54
N PRO A 398 16.68 30.09 15.73
CA PRO A 398 18.05 29.82 16.16
C PRO A 398 18.20 28.34 16.55
N THR A 399 19.35 27.73 16.27
CA THR A 399 19.63 26.31 16.57
C THR A 399 20.68 26.12 17.67
N GLY A 400 20.41 25.16 18.55
CA GLY A 400 21.32 24.74 19.62
C GLY A 400 21.77 25.88 20.52
N THR A 401 23.09 25.99 20.69
CA THR A 401 23.77 27.01 21.50
C THR A 401 24.13 28.29 20.74
N GLN A 402 23.70 28.42 19.48
CA GLN A 402 24.13 29.49 18.57
C GLN A 402 23.19 30.69 18.58
N THR A 403 23.76 31.88 18.35
CA THR A 403 23.02 33.16 18.27
C THR A 403 22.53 33.52 16.87
N ARG A 404 22.84 32.70 15.85
CA ARG A 404 22.54 32.93 14.43
C ARG A 404 21.44 31.97 13.97
N THR A 405 20.49 32.47 13.17
CA THR A 405 19.40 31.65 12.61
C THR A 405 19.81 30.97 11.31
N LYS A 406 19.08 29.92 10.89
CA LYS A 406 19.42 29.17 9.66
C LYS A 406 19.49 30.09 8.43
N ILE A 407 18.48 30.95 8.26
CA ILE A 407 18.42 31.92 7.15
C ILE A 407 19.56 32.94 7.20
N GLN A 408 20.00 33.37 8.38
CA GLN A 408 21.17 34.25 8.51
C GLN A 408 22.46 33.56 8.08
N THR A 409 22.59 32.24 8.24
CA THR A 409 23.73 31.48 7.74
C THR A 409 23.66 31.29 6.22
N LEU A 410 22.46 31.05 5.66
CA LEU A 410 22.21 31.06 4.21
C LEU A 410 22.66 32.38 3.56
N GLN A 411 22.25 33.52 4.14
CA GLN A 411 22.63 34.86 3.70
C GLN A 411 24.16 35.09 3.68
N ALA A 412 24.95 34.35 4.48
CA ALA A 412 26.41 34.39 4.44
C ALA A 412 27.05 33.38 3.48
N ALA A 413 26.36 32.28 3.13
CA ALA A 413 26.82 31.28 2.17
C ALA A 413 26.59 31.73 0.71
N MET A 414 25.48 32.44 0.44
CA MET A 414 25.10 32.89 -0.90
C MET A 414 26.18 33.72 -1.63
N PRO A 415 26.89 34.68 -1.01
CA PRO A 415 27.94 35.44 -1.70
C PRO A 415 29.09 34.58 -2.21
N ARG A 416 29.54 33.58 -1.44
CA ARG A 416 30.57 32.63 -1.89
C ARG A 416 30.07 31.83 -3.10
N SER A 417 28.86 31.31 -2.96
CA SER A 417 28.16 30.47 -3.95
C SER A 417 27.95 31.16 -5.30
N LEU A 418 27.65 32.47 -5.29
CA LEU A 418 27.45 33.28 -6.48
C LEU A 418 28.77 33.78 -7.11
N ILE A 419 29.85 33.85 -6.34
CA ILE A 419 31.20 34.18 -6.84
C ILE A 419 31.84 32.97 -7.53
N SER A 420 31.60 31.74 -7.05
CA SER A 420 32.14 30.50 -7.66
C SER A 420 31.46 30.06 -8.96
N LEU A 421 30.46 30.80 -9.46
CA LEU A 421 29.80 30.49 -10.73
C LEU A 421 30.71 30.79 -11.94
N PRO A 422 30.76 29.92 -12.97
CA PRO A 422 31.46 30.16 -14.24
C PRO A 422 31.02 31.45 -14.95
N SER A 423 31.77 31.90 -15.96
CA SER A 423 31.42 33.09 -16.75
C SER A 423 30.39 32.79 -17.85
N GLY A 424 30.33 31.55 -18.36
CA GLY A 424 29.43 31.13 -19.44
C GLY A 424 27.97 30.89 -19.03
N CYS A 425 27.70 30.74 -17.74
CA CYS A 425 26.37 30.35 -17.24
C CYS A 425 25.32 31.47 -17.33
N ALA A 426 24.06 31.04 -17.24
CA ALA A 426 22.96 31.86 -16.76
C ALA A 426 22.52 31.37 -15.36
N PHE A 427 21.91 32.24 -14.55
CA PHE A 427 21.41 31.86 -13.23
C PHE A 427 20.20 32.67 -12.77
N ASN A 428 19.45 32.15 -11.80
CA ASN A 428 18.35 32.85 -11.12
C ASN A 428 18.28 32.44 -9.64
N VAL A 429 17.54 33.21 -8.84
CA VAL A 429 17.29 32.90 -7.42
C VAL A 429 15.78 32.98 -7.17
N LEU A 430 15.21 31.87 -6.73
CA LEU A 430 13.82 31.74 -6.27
C LEU A 430 13.83 31.61 -4.75
N SER A 431 12.97 32.34 -4.04
CA SER A 431 12.66 32.07 -2.63
C SER A 431 11.24 31.53 -2.48
N PHE A 432 11.02 30.61 -1.53
CA PHE A 432 9.77 29.89 -1.35
C PHE A 432 9.41 29.68 0.12
N GLY A 433 8.11 29.63 0.39
CA GLY A 433 7.54 29.45 1.74
C GLY A 433 6.02 29.32 1.60
N GLY A 434 5.28 30.27 2.18
CA GLY A 434 3.87 30.51 1.83
C GLY A 434 3.66 31.30 0.52
N THR A 435 4.72 31.85 -0.08
CA THR A 435 4.70 32.43 -1.42
C THR A 435 6.01 32.16 -2.16
N ASN A 436 5.94 32.02 -3.49
CA ASN A 436 7.11 31.76 -4.35
C ASN A 436 7.47 33.02 -5.13
N LYS A 437 8.76 33.40 -5.14
CA LYS A 437 9.21 34.62 -5.82
C LYS A 437 10.59 34.43 -6.47
N LEU A 438 10.67 34.74 -7.77
CA LEU A 438 11.91 34.84 -8.53
C LEU A 438 12.56 36.23 -8.34
N LEU A 439 13.88 36.29 -8.49
CA LEU A 439 14.63 37.54 -8.62
C LEU A 439 14.39 38.20 -9.97
N TRP A 440 14.37 37.40 -11.04
CA TRP A 440 14.07 37.84 -12.40
C TRP A 440 12.91 37.01 -12.96
N ASP A 441 11.73 37.63 -13.08
CA ASP A 441 10.53 37.00 -13.64
C ASP A 441 10.65 36.71 -15.15
N GLU A 442 11.52 37.45 -15.85
CA GLU A 442 11.85 37.24 -17.27
C GLU A 442 12.78 36.04 -17.54
N GLY A 443 13.17 35.30 -16.49
CA GLY A 443 14.06 34.13 -16.57
C GLY A 443 15.52 34.43 -16.21
N SER A 444 16.33 33.37 -16.21
CA SER A 444 17.72 33.39 -15.73
C SER A 444 18.63 34.34 -16.50
N GLN A 445 19.46 35.09 -15.78
CA GLN A 445 20.34 36.12 -16.33
C GLN A 445 21.79 35.66 -16.43
N PRO A 446 22.60 36.18 -17.39
CA PRO A 446 24.00 35.80 -17.52
C PRO A 446 24.82 36.10 -16.25
N CYS A 447 25.82 35.26 -15.97
CA CYS A 447 26.65 35.27 -14.75
C CYS A 447 27.64 36.46 -14.62
N THR A 448 27.19 37.70 -14.92
CA THR A 448 27.96 38.96 -14.84
C THR A 448 28.12 39.50 -13.41
N GLU A 449 29.09 40.39 -13.19
CA GLU A 449 29.35 41.02 -11.89
C GLU A 449 28.12 41.78 -11.33
N SER A 450 27.49 42.63 -12.13
CA SER A 450 26.29 43.39 -11.71
C SER A 450 25.10 42.48 -11.40
N ASN A 451 24.92 41.38 -12.14
CA ASN A 451 23.87 40.40 -11.84
C ASN A 451 24.17 39.62 -10.55
N ARG A 452 25.45 39.29 -10.29
CA ARG A 452 25.88 38.68 -9.02
C ARG A 452 25.63 39.62 -7.84
N GLU A 453 25.94 40.92 -7.95
CA GLU A 453 25.63 41.91 -6.91
C GLU A 453 24.12 42.01 -6.64
N ALA A 454 23.30 42.05 -7.69
CA ALA A 454 21.83 42.07 -7.56
C ALA A 454 21.31 40.82 -6.84
N ALA A 455 21.84 39.63 -7.16
CA ALA A 455 21.47 38.38 -6.53
C ALA A 455 21.97 38.24 -5.08
N ILE A 456 23.17 38.74 -4.77
CA ILE A 456 23.69 38.85 -3.39
C ILE A 456 22.75 39.74 -2.56
N LYS A 457 22.34 40.89 -3.11
CA LYS A 457 21.39 41.80 -2.47
C LYS A 457 20.02 41.17 -2.29
N TYR A 458 19.55 40.38 -3.25
CA TYR A 458 18.28 39.65 -3.13
C TYR A 458 18.33 38.58 -2.05
N GLY A 459 19.36 37.71 -2.07
CA GLY A 459 19.56 36.68 -1.05
C GLY A 459 19.66 37.26 0.36
N GLY A 460 20.36 38.39 0.52
CA GLY A 460 20.41 39.16 1.77
C GLY A 460 19.09 39.80 2.21
N SER A 461 18.09 39.87 1.32
CA SER A 461 16.76 40.43 1.61
C SER A 461 15.68 39.39 1.91
N VAL A 462 15.92 38.10 1.68
CA VAL A 462 14.98 37.01 2.02
C VAL A 462 14.85 36.94 3.55
N GLN A 463 13.62 36.86 4.05
CA GLN A 463 13.27 36.80 5.48
C GLN A 463 12.27 35.66 5.73
N PRO A 464 12.17 35.15 6.97
CA PRO A 464 11.21 34.09 7.29
C PRO A 464 9.75 34.56 7.10
N ASP A 465 8.94 33.77 6.39
CA ASP A 465 7.49 33.91 6.32
C ASP A 465 6.77 32.87 7.22
N MET A 466 5.50 33.15 7.55
CA MET A 466 4.68 32.32 8.44
C MET A 466 3.69 31.42 7.69
N GLY A 467 3.88 31.23 6.37
CA GLY A 467 2.88 30.62 5.49
C GLY A 467 3.10 29.13 5.17
N GLY A 468 4.18 28.52 5.62
CA GLY A 468 4.49 27.10 5.38
C GLY A 468 5.62 26.89 4.38
N THR A 469 5.65 25.71 3.75
CA THR A 469 6.77 25.25 2.90
C THR A 469 6.27 24.59 1.60
N GLU A 470 5.78 25.37 0.63
CA GLU A 470 5.23 24.85 -0.64
C GLU A 470 6.29 24.41 -1.66
N LEU A 471 7.18 23.47 -1.30
CA LEU A 471 8.27 23.02 -2.17
C LEU A 471 7.79 22.54 -3.55
N LEU A 472 6.64 21.85 -3.64
CA LEU A 472 6.09 21.38 -4.93
C LEU A 472 5.68 22.53 -5.86
N ALA A 473 5.12 23.62 -5.33
CA ALA A 473 4.76 24.79 -6.12
C ALA A 473 6.02 25.57 -6.56
N ALA A 474 7.01 25.66 -5.67
CA ALA A 474 8.30 26.28 -5.96
C ALA A 474 9.08 25.52 -7.04
N LEU A 475 9.06 24.17 -7.00
CA LEU A 475 9.68 23.31 -8.03
C LEU A 475 9.00 23.49 -9.39
N LYS A 476 7.67 23.54 -9.44
CA LYS A 476 6.92 23.81 -10.69
C LYS A 476 7.28 25.18 -11.27
N ALA A 477 7.40 26.21 -10.43
CA ALA A 477 7.83 27.55 -10.86
C ALA A 477 9.27 27.56 -11.39
N ALA A 478 10.22 26.92 -10.69
CA ALA A 478 11.61 26.83 -11.13
C ALA A 478 11.74 26.12 -12.50
N VAL A 479 11.09 24.96 -12.67
CA VAL A 479 11.08 24.20 -13.93
C VAL A 479 10.44 25.00 -15.07
N ALA A 480 9.37 25.77 -14.80
CA ALA A 480 8.71 26.62 -15.79
C ALA A 480 9.57 27.85 -16.19
N SER A 481 10.42 28.36 -15.29
CA SER A 481 11.30 29.51 -15.53
C SER A 481 12.60 29.20 -16.29
N ARG A 482 12.83 27.94 -16.67
CA ARG A 482 14.10 27.48 -17.26
C ARG A 482 14.36 28.04 -18.66
N LEU A 483 15.62 28.29 -18.98
CA LEU A 483 16.06 28.61 -20.33
C LEU A 483 16.09 27.35 -21.20
N VAL A 484 15.21 27.28 -22.21
CA VAL A 484 15.06 26.10 -23.08
C VAL A 484 16.31 25.84 -23.94
N ASP A 485 17.01 26.90 -24.34
CA ASP A 485 18.14 26.88 -25.28
C ASP A 485 19.49 26.53 -24.64
N ARG A 486 19.51 26.27 -23.31
CA ARG A 486 20.73 25.96 -22.55
C ARG A 486 20.97 24.45 -22.47
N SER A 487 22.24 24.05 -22.36
CA SER A 487 22.69 22.65 -22.34
C SER A 487 22.07 21.83 -21.21
N SER A 488 22.02 22.38 -19.99
CA SER A 488 21.37 21.75 -18.83
C SER A 488 21.05 22.76 -17.71
N THR A 489 19.83 22.70 -17.17
CA THR A 489 19.37 23.48 -16.01
C THR A 489 19.65 22.72 -14.70
N GLN A 490 20.36 23.35 -13.75
CA GLN A 490 20.63 22.80 -12.42
C GLN A 490 19.71 23.48 -11.41
N ILE A 491 18.80 22.73 -10.80
CA ILE A 491 17.95 23.24 -9.70
C ILE A 491 18.60 22.83 -8.37
N ILE A 492 18.98 23.82 -7.55
CA ILE A 492 19.63 23.59 -6.24
C ILE A 492 18.67 24.05 -5.14
N ILE A 493 18.11 23.07 -4.44
CA ILE A 493 17.12 23.25 -3.37
C ILE A 493 17.84 23.32 -2.03
N ILE A 494 17.49 24.30 -1.20
CA ILE A 494 17.97 24.43 0.17
C ILE A 494 16.74 24.55 1.07
N THR A 495 16.51 23.60 1.98
CA THR A 495 15.25 23.52 2.77
C THR A 495 15.46 22.95 4.17
N ASP A 496 14.57 23.33 5.10
CA ASP A 496 14.57 22.83 6.49
C ASP A 496 13.23 22.23 6.96
N GLY A 497 12.25 22.21 6.06
CA GLY A 497 10.85 21.88 6.36
C GLY A 497 10.49 20.39 6.21
N GLU A 498 9.35 20.06 6.82
CA GLU A 498 8.62 18.80 6.63
C GLU A 498 7.76 18.94 5.35
N VAL A 499 7.84 17.98 4.41
CA VAL A 499 7.23 18.08 3.07
C VAL A 499 6.57 16.75 2.66
N GLU A 500 5.47 16.81 1.92
CA GLU A 500 4.80 15.64 1.33
C GLU A 500 5.71 14.91 0.32
N GLU A 501 6.41 13.86 0.77
CA GLU A 501 7.42 13.13 -0.01
C GLU A 501 6.93 12.72 -1.41
N ASN A 502 5.80 12.01 -1.47
CA ASN A 502 5.36 11.31 -2.68
C ASN A 502 5.15 12.24 -3.88
N LYS A 503 4.42 13.36 -3.70
CA LYS A 503 4.09 14.29 -4.80
C LYS A 503 5.32 15.04 -5.32
N VAL A 504 6.31 15.29 -4.46
CA VAL A 504 7.58 15.91 -4.84
C VAL A 504 8.45 14.93 -5.62
N LEU A 505 8.57 13.68 -5.15
CA LEU A 505 9.35 12.66 -5.85
C LEU A 505 8.74 12.29 -7.20
N GLU A 506 7.42 12.16 -7.30
CA GLU A 506 6.72 11.92 -8.56
C GLU A 506 6.99 13.05 -9.58
N PHE A 507 6.89 14.32 -9.14
CA PHE A 507 7.15 15.47 -10.00
C PHE A 507 8.61 15.52 -10.48
N VAL A 508 9.58 15.30 -9.59
CA VAL A 508 11.02 15.30 -9.93
C VAL A 508 11.34 14.16 -10.90
N TRP A 509 10.86 12.95 -10.62
CA TRP A 509 11.04 11.77 -11.48
C TRP A 509 10.45 12.00 -12.88
N LYS A 510 9.19 12.43 -12.97
CA LYS A 510 8.52 12.70 -14.24
C LYS A 510 9.21 13.81 -15.04
N THR A 511 9.58 14.91 -14.39
CA THR A 511 10.31 16.01 -15.04
C THR A 511 11.67 15.54 -15.58
N ARG A 512 12.36 14.63 -14.86
CA ARG A 512 13.62 14.03 -15.32
C ARG A 512 13.42 13.04 -16.48
N GLN A 513 12.30 12.31 -16.53
CA GLN A 513 11.92 11.51 -17.71
C GLN A 513 11.66 12.40 -18.94
N ASP A 514 10.86 13.46 -18.80
CA ASP A 514 10.46 14.35 -19.90
C ASP A 514 11.62 15.18 -20.48
N LEU A 515 12.55 15.63 -19.62
CA LEU A 515 13.64 16.54 -20.03
C LEU A 515 15.01 15.85 -20.19
N GLY A 516 15.22 14.68 -19.57
CA GLY A 516 16.48 13.94 -19.61
C GLY A 516 17.65 14.72 -19.00
N HIS A 517 18.82 14.66 -19.63
CA HIS A 517 20.04 15.35 -19.16
C HIS A 517 19.93 16.89 -19.14
N ARG A 518 18.89 17.47 -19.76
CA ARG A 518 18.68 18.93 -19.83
C ARG A 518 18.20 19.53 -18.51
N ILE A 519 17.92 18.72 -17.48
CA ILE A 519 17.64 19.19 -16.13
C ILE A 519 18.27 18.26 -15.08
N ARG A 520 18.82 18.81 -14.00
CA ARG A 520 19.20 18.06 -12.78
C ARG A 520 18.64 18.73 -11.54
N PHE A 521 18.35 17.93 -10.51
CA PHE A 521 17.93 18.42 -9.20
C PHE A 521 18.97 18.05 -8.12
N PHE A 522 19.26 19.02 -7.26
CA PHE A 522 20.17 18.91 -6.12
C PHE A 522 19.43 19.40 -4.87
N ALA A 523 19.66 18.77 -3.71
CA ALA A 523 18.90 19.06 -2.51
C ALA A 523 19.76 19.06 -1.24
N LEU A 524 19.79 20.19 -0.53
CA LEU A 524 20.46 20.35 0.76
C LEU A 524 19.41 20.48 1.88
N GLY A 525 19.23 19.42 2.65
CA GLY A 525 18.39 19.42 3.84
C GLY A 525 19.14 19.95 5.07
N ILE A 526 18.54 20.87 5.82
CA ILE A 526 19.22 21.55 6.93
C ILE A 526 18.60 21.23 8.31
N GLY A 527 19.13 20.19 8.96
CA GLY A 527 18.85 19.82 10.34
C GLY A 527 17.93 18.60 10.52
N ILE A 528 17.91 18.08 11.76
CA ILE A 528 17.39 16.75 12.14
C ILE A 528 15.90 16.46 11.93
N ARG A 529 15.13 17.37 11.32
CA ARG A 529 13.70 17.16 10.98
C ARG A 529 13.43 17.05 9.48
N VAL A 530 14.43 17.27 8.64
CA VAL A 530 14.27 17.11 7.20
C VAL A 530 14.29 15.62 6.86
N PRO A 531 13.30 15.06 6.14
CA PRO A 531 13.31 13.65 5.78
C PRO A 531 14.52 13.30 4.90
N HIS A 532 15.50 12.60 5.47
CA HIS A 532 16.73 12.17 4.77
C HIS A 532 16.42 11.44 3.46
N ARG A 533 15.38 10.59 3.51
CA ARG A 533 14.84 9.84 2.39
C ARG A 533 14.37 10.72 1.23
N LEU A 534 13.58 11.77 1.49
CA LEU A 534 13.12 12.71 0.47
C LEU A 534 14.30 13.43 -0.20
N ILE A 535 15.22 13.97 0.59
CA ILE A 535 16.38 14.71 0.09
C ILE A 535 17.29 13.82 -0.78
N GLY A 536 17.58 12.59 -0.33
CA GLY A 536 18.34 11.61 -1.09
C GLY A 536 17.66 11.21 -2.40
N ARG A 537 16.35 10.91 -2.35
CA ARG A 537 15.57 10.50 -3.54
C ARG A 537 15.35 11.66 -4.53
N ILE A 538 15.27 12.93 -4.10
CA ILE A 538 15.27 14.08 -5.03
C ILE A 538 16.58 14.11 -5.84
N GLY A 539 17.72 13.92 -5.18
CA GLY A 539 19.01 13.87 -5.86
C GLY A 539 19.10 12.69 -6.83
N GLU A 540 18.69 11.49 -6.40
CA GLU A 540 18.72 10.27 -7.22
C GLU A 540 17.76 10.34 -8.42
N PHE A 541 16.47 10.57 -8.18
CA PHE A 541 15.45 10.63 -9.24
C PHE A 541 15.61 11.85 -10.14
N GLY A 542 16.19 12.94 -9.62
CA GLY A 542 16.52 14.14 -10.37
C GLY A 542 17.85 14.08 -11.12
N GLY A 543 18.64 13.01 -10.97
CA GLY A 543 19.93 12.84 -11.66
C GLY A 543 21.04 13.80 -11.20
N GLY A 544 21.00 14.24 -9.94
CA GLY A 544 22.00 15.10 -9.30
C GLY A 544 22.48 14.50 -7.97
N TYR A 545 22.46 15.29 -6.89
CA TYR A 545 22.99 14.90 -5.57
C TYR A 545 22.18 15.54 -4.42
N GLY A 546 21.86 14.74 -3.41
CA GLY A 546 21.10 15.17 -2.23
C GLY A 546 21.82 14.80 -0.92
N GLU A 547 21.86 15.72 0.03
CA GLU A 547 22.55 15.56 1.32
C GLU A 547 21.81 16.30 2.45
N VAL A 548 21.80 15.73 3.66
CA VAL A 548 21.26 16.38 4.87
C VAL A 548 22.39 16.69 5.84
N VAL A 549 22.38 17.89 6.43
CA VAL A 549 23.41 18.36 7.36
C VAL A 549 22.81 18.71 8.71
N ASP A 550 23.32 18.09 9.78
CA ASP A 550 23.01 18.47 11.17
C ASP A 550 23.75 19.78 11.53
N ILE A 551 23.01 20.85 11.84
CA ILE A 551 23.56 22.17 12.16
C ILE A 551 24.24 22.20 13.53
N ASP A 552 23.77 21.38 14.48
CA ASP A 552 24.27 21.39 15.85
C ASP A 552 25.61 20.65 15.95
N ARG A 553 25.88 19.70 15.05
CA ARG A 553 27.21 19.09 14.83
C ARG A 553 28.07 19.85 13.82
N HIS A 554 27.51 20.21 12.66
CA HIS A 554 28.25 20.74 11.50
C HIS A 554 27.75 22.15 11.09
N PRO A 555 28.10 23.21 11.86
CA PRO A 555 27.61 24.57 11.63
C PRO A 555 28.12 25.24 10.33
N GLN A 556 29.03 24.60 9.59
CA GLN A 556 29.68 25.13 8.37
C GLN A 556 29.06 24.55 7.08
N TRP A 557 27.75 24.35 7.07
CA TRP A 557 27.02 23.80 5.90
C TRP A 557 27.16 24.63 4.61
N SER A 558 27.63 25.89 4.69
CA SER A 558 28.04 26.73 3.55
C SER A 558 29.02 26.02 2.60
N ASP A 559 29.86 25.16 3.15
CA ASP A 559 30.93 24.51 2.41
C ASP A 559 30.37 23.26 1.67
N ARG A 560 29.30 22.66 2.20
CA ARG A 560 28.51 21.62 1.51
C ARG A 560 27.67 22.19 0.36
N LEU A 561 27.09 23.38 0.52
CA LEU A 561 26.47 24.10 -0.59
C LEU A 561 27.48 24.37 -1.72
N THR A 562 28.71 24.73 -1.37
CA THR A 562 29.79 24.95 -2.35
C THR A 562 30.18 23.65 -3.08
N GLN A 563 30.26 22.53 -2.36
CA GLN A 563 30.47 21.18 -2.93
C GLN A 563 29.33 20.77 -3.88
N MET A 564 28.07 21.02 -3.49
CA MET A 564 26.88 20.73 -4.30
C MET A 564 26.84 21.56 -5.59
N LEU A 565 27.29 22.82 -5.54
CA LEU A 565 27.47 23.66 -6.74
C LEU A 565 28.55 23.11 -7.69
N GLN A 566 29.68 22.65 -7.16
CA GLN A 566 30.71 22.00 -7.97
C GLN A 566 30.15 20.73 -8.65
N ALA A 567 29.30 19.94 -7.97
CA ALA A 567 28.62 18.81 -8.59
C ALA A 567 27.63 19.21 -9.71
N GLY A 568 26.94 20.35 -9.57
CA GLY A 568 26.08 20.92 -10.61
C GLY A 568 26.84 21.47 -11.83
N ILE A 569 28.11 21.86 -11.68
CA ILE A 569 28.97 22.39 -12.74
C ILE A 569 29.74 21.27 -13.47
N MET A 570 30.04 20.16 -12.79
CA MET A 570 30.65 18.97 -13.40
C MET A 570 29.74 18.30 -14.45
N PRO A 571 30.32 17.52 -15.39
CA PRO A 571 29.57 16.81 -16.44
C PRO A 571 28.33 16.07 -15.92
N SER A 572 27.27 16.07 -16.72
CA SER A 572 25.96 15.50 -16.37
C SER A 572 26.02 14.03 -15.98
N SER A 573 26.90 13.27 -16.62
CA SER A 573 27.21 11.88 -16.30
C SER A 573 28.52 11.43 -16.93
N TRP A 574 29.14 10.40 -16.36
CA TRP A 574 30.26 9.65 -16.90
C TRP A 574 29.78 8.37 -17.55
N GLU A 575 30.06 8.21 -18.83
CA GLU A 575 29.90 6.96 -19.57
C GLU A 575 31.28 6.31 -19.72
N PHE A 576 31.35 4.99 -19.51
CA PHE A 576 32.56 4.22 -19.69
C PHE A 576 32.25 2.73 -19.92
N ASP A 577 33.10 2.09 -20.72
CA ASP A 577 33.10 0.65 -20.90
C ASP A 577 34.04 -0.03 -19.88
N ILE A 578 33.73 -1.29 -19.55
CA ILE A 578 34.55 -2.14 -18.69
C ILE A 578 34.98 -3.38 -19.50
N ASP A 579 36.29 -3.56 -19.66
CA ASP A 579 36.91 -4.69 -20.36
C ASP A 579 37.65 -5.61 -19.37
N LEU A 580 37.33 -6.90 -19.41
CA LEU A 580 37.98 -7.96 -18.60
C LEU A 580 39.24 -8.51 -19.27
N GLY A 581 39.51 -8.12 -20.51
CA GLY A 581 40.67 -8.53 -21.30
C GLY A 581 40.41 -9.71 -22.23
N ARG A 582 41.46 -10.13 -22.93
CA ARG A 582 41.41 -11.23 -23.91
C ARG A 582 41.10 -12.55 -23.22
N GLY A 583 40.12 -13.29 -23.76
CA GLY A 583 39.68 -14.57 -23.20
C GLY A 583 38.37 -14.48 -22.42
N PHE A 584 37.71 -13.32 -22.37
CA PHE A 584 36.39 -13.13 -21.76
C PHE A 584 35.38 -12.64 -22.81
N GLU A 585 34.14 -13.16 -22.79
CA GLU A 585 33.07 -12.78 -23.72
C GLU A 585 31.74 -12.57 -22.98
N ARG A 586 31.11 -11.39 -23.17
CA ARG A 586 29.78 -11.12 -22.63
C ARG A 586 28.74 -11.96 -23.37
N LYS A 587 27.98 -12.77 -22.64
CA LYS A 587 26.73 -13.41 -23.11
C LYS A 587 25.52 -12.59 -22.67
N ASP A 588 24.44 -12.69 -23.42
CA ASP A 588 23.17 -12.05 -23.11
C ASP A 588 22.13 -13.11 -22.73
N LEU A 589 21.59 -13.04 -21.51
CA LEU A 589 20.66 -14.06 -20.98
C LEU A 589 19.25 -14.02 -21.63
N MET A 590 18.98 -13.06 -22.50
CA MET A 590 17.81 -13.08 -23.39
C MET A 590 17.97 -14.09 -24.54
N GLU A 591 19.22 -14.47 -24.88
CA GLU A 591 19.55 -15.31 -26.03
C GLU A 591 20.35 -16.57 -25.66
N TYR A 592 21.24 -16.48 -24.66
CA TYR A 592 22.01 -17.58 -24.09
C TYR A 592 21.22 -18.31 -22.98
N GLN A 593 21.17 -19.65 -23.03
CA GLN A 593 20.61 -20.47 -21.96
C GLN A 593 21.73 -20.81 -20.97
N LEU A 594 21.66 -20.30 -19.73
CA LEU A 594 22.71 -20.45 -18.74
C LEU A 594 22.90 -21.93 -18.38
N GLY A 595 24.08 -22.47 -18.64
CA GLY A 595 24.44 -23.85 -18.32
C GLY A 595 23.72 -24.91 -19.15
N GLU A 596 23.45 -24.65 -20.44
CA GLU A 596 23.45 -25.72 -21.45
C GLU A 596 24.89 -26.11 -21.77
N GLN A 597 25.18 -27.41 -21.88
CA GLN A 597 26.40 -27.84 -22.56
C GLN A 597 26.12 -27.85 -24.07
N GLU A 598 26.82 -27.00 -24.81
CA GLU A 598 26.97 -27.20 -26.25
C GLU A 598 27.53 -28.61 -26.52
N GLY A 599 27.23 -29.16 -27.70
CA GLY A 599 27.56 -30.55 -28.05
C GLY A 599 29.07 -30.85 -28.02
N PRO A 600 29.47 -32.14 -28.17
CA PRO A 600 30.85 -32.60 -27.99
C PRO A 600 31.81 -32.12 -29.11
N SER A 601 32.14 -30.83 -29.11
CA SER A 601 33.05 -30.18 -30.05
C SER A 601 33.62 -28.87 -29.48
N VAL A 602 34.95 -28.80 -29.39
CA VAL A 602 35.77 -27.62 -29.04
C VAL A 602 35.61 -27.11 -27.60
N GLN A 603 36.63 -27.37 -26.76
CA GLN A 603 36.87 -26.53 -25.58
C GLN A 603 37.27 -25.13 -26.07
N SER A 604 36.38 -24.15 -25.90
CA SER A 604 36.73 -22.75 -26.05
C SER A 604 37.56 -22.29 -24.86
N ASP A 605 38.73 -21.68 -25.11
CA ASP A 605 39.52 -21.00 -24.08
C ASP A 605 38.79 -19.76 -23.51
N VAL A 606 37.71 -19.31 -24.15
CA VAL A 606 36.97 -18.09 -23.80
C VAL A 606 35.97 -18.35 -22.68
N VAL A 607 36.10 -17.61 -21.58
CA VAL A 607 35.17 -17.57 -20.44
C VAL A 607 33.95 -16.71 -20.80
N SER A 608 32.77 -17.32 -20.79
CA SER A 608 31.49 -16.59 -20.82
C SER A 608 31.30 -15.78 -19.55
N TYR A 609 30.77 -14.56 -19.67
CA TYR A 609 30.30 -13.78 -18.52
C TYR A 609 28.99 -13.04 -18.77
N VAL A 610 28.27 -12.72 -17.70
CA VAL A 610 27.09 -11.85 -17.73
C VAL A 610 27.38 -10.61 -16.89
N GLN A 611 27.27 -9.43 -17.49
CA GLN A 611 27.39 -8.15 -16.80
C GLN A 611 26.02 -7.65 -16.32
N ALA A 612 25.95 -7.14 -15.09
CA ALA A 612 24.80 -6.41 -14.57
C ALA A 612 25.23 -5.20 -13.71
N PRO A 613 24.64 -4.00 -13.89
CA PRO A 613 23.74 -3.62 -14.98
C PRO A 613 24.45 -3.62 -16.35
N TYR A 614 23.68 -3.86 -17.41
CA TYR A 614 24.13 -3.69 -18.79
C TYR A 614 23.02 -3.04 -19.66
N PRO A 615 23.33 -2.02 -20.49
CA PRO A 615 24.62 -1.32 -20.56
C PRO A 615 24.98 -0.64 -19.23
N THR A 616 26.26 -0.29 -19.05
CA THR A 616 26.70 0.45 -17.86
C THR A 616 25.92 1.77 -17.80
N PRO A 617 25.12 2.04 -16.74
CA PRO A 617 24.35 3.27 -16.65
C PRO A 617 25.29 4.46 -16.52
N ALA A 618 24.98 5.57 -17.19
CA ALA A 618 25.77 6.79 -17.11
C ALA A 618 25.78 7.33 -15.67
N MET A 619 26.97 7.49 -15.07
CA MET A 619 27.11 7.66 -13.62
C MET A 619 27.40 9.10 -13.20
N HIS A 620 26.84 9.53 -12.07
CA HIS A 620 27.09 10.88 -11.54
C HIS A 620 28.56 10.98 -11.09
N PRO A 621 29.26 12.13 -11.25
CA PRO A 621 30.67 12.23 -10.87
C PRO A 621 30.97 11.80 -9.43
N PHE A 622 30.03 12.04 -8.52
CA PHE A 622 30.12 11.73 -7.09
C PHE A 622 29.41 10.44 -6.66
N SER A 623 28.84 9.64 -7.58
CA SER A 623 28.23 8.34 -7.21
C SER A 623 29.29 7.25 -7.15
N TYR A 624 29.43 6.62 -5.97
CA TYR A 624 30.09 5.32 -5.84
C TYR A 624 29.06 4.23 -6.16
N ARG A 625 29.34 3.35 -7.13
CA ARG A 625 28.45 2.24 -7.51
C ARG A 625 29.24 1.01 -7.93
N SER A 626 28.61 -0.16 -7.76
CA SER A 626 29.12 -1.44 -8.24
C SER A 626 28.59 -1.81 -9.62
N VAL A 627 29.46 -2.39 -10.45
CA VAL A 627 29.08 -3.20 -11.62
C VAL A 627 29.52 -4.63 -11.34
N PHE A 628 28.61 -5.58 -11.59
CA PHE A 628 28.76 -6.98 -11.23
C PHE A 628 28.93 -7.85 -12.48
N PHE A 629 29.77 -8.87 -12.38
CA PHE A 629 30.08 -9.80 -13.47
C PHE A 629 30.00 -11.24 -12.97
N LEU A 630 29.04 -12.02 -13.47
CA LEU A 630 28.96 -13.47 -13.26
C LEU A 630 29.88 -14.16 -14.27
N LEU A 631 30.87 -14.92 -13.81
CA LEU A 631 31.90 -15.58 -14.63
C LEU A 631 31.71 -17.10 -14.65
N GLU A 632 31.62 -17.71 -15.84
CA GLU A 632 31.58 -19.17 -16.03
C GLU A 632 33.02 -19.74 -16.12
N LEU A 633 33.76 -19.69 -15.01
CA LEU A 633 35.18 -20.10 -14.97
C LEU A 633 35.40 -21.61 -15.09
N GLY A 634 34.63 -22.42 -14.35
CA GLY A 634 34.97 -23.83 -14.14
C GLY A 634 36.36 -23.97 -13.50
N GLU A 635 37.29 -24.63 -14.21
CA GLU A 635 38.71 -24.79 -13.82
C GLU A 635 39.64 -23.71 -14.41
N ARG A 636 39.11 -22.73 -15.16
CA ARG A 636 39.89 -21.73 -15.91
C ARG A 636 40.33 -20.56 -15.02
N PRO A 637 41.45 -19.88 -15.34
CA PRO A 637 41.93 -18.75 -14.54
C PRO A 637 40.99 -17.53 -14.62
N PRO A 638 40.79 -16.78 -13.52
CA PRO A 638 40.03 -15.53 -13.51
C PRO A 638 40.81 -14.37 -14.15
N PRO A 639 40.16 -13.24 -14.47
CA PRO A 639 40.85 -12.04 -14.95
C PRO A 639 41.76 -11.48 -13.85
N SER A 640 42.98 -11.07 -14.22
CA SER A 640 43.97 -10.49 -13.29
C SER A 640 43.84 -8.97 -13.13
N GLN A 641 43.20 -8.31 -14.08
CA GLN A 641 43.00 -6.85 -14.12
C GLN A 641 41.72 -6.53 -14.90
N VAL A 642 41.13 -5.37 -14.62
CA VAL A 642 39.96 -4.82 -15.30
C VAL A 642 40.34 -3.46 -15.88
N THR A 643 39.96 -3.20 -17.13
CA THR A 643 40.25 -1.92 -17.81
C THR A 643 38.97 -1.11 -17.96
N LEU A 644 38.97 0.13 -17.47
CA LEU A 644 37.87 1.07 -17.57
C LEU A 644 38.26 2.18 -18.56
N ARG A 645 37.39 2.46 -19.53
CA ARG A 645 37.65 3.44 -20.59
C ARG A 645 36.47 4.40 -20.73
N SER A 646 36.69 5.70 -20.52
CA SER A 646 35.64 6.69 -20.70
C SER A 646 35.21 6.82 -22.17
N THR A 647 33.89 6.85 -22.36
CA THR A 647 33.20 7.10 -23.63
C THR A 647 32.48 8.46 -23.64
N THR A 648 32.38 9.14 -22.49
CA THR A 648 31.74 10.45 -22.31
C THR A 648 32.16 11.48 -23.38
N PRO A 649 31.23 11.98 -24.20
CA PRO A 649 31.51 13.02 -25.19
C PRO A 649 32.11 14.30 -24.58
N GLY A 650 33.03 14.94 -25.30
CA GLY A 650 33.66 16.21 -24.90
C GLY A 650 34.82 16.10 -23.90
N THR A 651 35.06 14.92 -23.33
CA THR A 651 36.21 14.67 -22.43
C THR A 651 37.53 14.55 -23.20
N LYS A 652 38.66 14.59 -22.48
CA LYS A 652 39.99 14.27 -23.06
C LYS A 652 39.95 12.84 -23.62
N THR A 653 40.00 12.70 -24.94
CA THR A 653 39.96 11.38 -25.60
C THR A 653 41.08 10.47 -25.08
N GLN A 654 40.71 9.28 -24.59
CA GLN A 654 41.58 8.22 -24.06
C GLN A 654 42.06 8.37 -22.59
N THR A 655 41.19 8.76 -21.65
CA THR A 655 41.37 8.29 -20.25
C THR A 655 41.08 6.78 -20.17
N THR A 656 42.06 6.02 -19.69
CA THR A 656 41.99 4.55 -19.57
C THR A 656 42.68 4.14 -18.28
N HIS A 657 41.94 3.43 -17.41
CA HIS A 657 42.34 3.13 -16.05
C HIS A 657 42.32 1.62 -15.85
N VAL A 658 43.35 1.06 -15.22
CA VAL A 658 43.48 -0.39 -15.01
C VAL A 658 43.44 -0.66 -13.51
N LEU A 659 42.45 -1.43 -13.08
CA LEU A 659 42.30 -1.90 -11.70
C LEU A 659 42.82 -3.35 -11.59
N PRO A 660 43.74 -3.66 -10.68
CA PRO A 660 44.11 -5.06 -10.41
C PRO A 660 42.94 -5.79 -9.74
N VAL A 661 42.72 -7.05 -10.10
CA VAL A 661 41.69 -7.89 -9.46
C VAL A 661 42.25 -8.50 -8.17
N ALA A 662 41.64 -8.15 -7.04
CA ALA A 662 41.97 -8.73 -5.74
C ALA A 662 40.96 -9.83 -5.35
N PRO A 663 41.37 -10.90 -4.64
CA PRO A 663 40.42 -11.82 -4.02
C PRO A 663 39.65 -11.13 -2.89
N THR A 664 38.39 -11.51 -2.67
CA THR A 664 37.64 -11.03 -1.51
C THR A 664 38.16 -11.60 -0.19
N TRP A 665 38.09 -10.77 0.85
CA TRP A 665 38.38 -11.12 2.25
C TRP A 665 37.08 -11.44 3.03
N THR A 666 35.92 -11.09 2.46
CA THR A 666 34.58 -11.18 3.06
C THR A 666 34.05 -12.63 3.13
N ASP A 667 32.79 -12.80 3.58
CA ASP A 667 32.02 -14.00 3.26
C ASP A 667 32.07 -14.26 1.74
N LYS A 668 32.53 -15.47 1.41
CA LYS A 668 32.82 -15.95 0.07
C LYS A 668 31.60 -15.98 -0.85
N ALA A 669 30.39 -16.09 -0.28
CA ALA A 669 29.15 -16.12 -1.05
C ALA A 669 28.48 -14.75 -1.22
N ALA A 670 28.83 -13.75 -0.40
CA ALA A 670 28.11 -12.46 -0.35
C ALA A 670 28.14 -11.68 -1.68
N ILE A 671 29.33 -11.52 -2.28
CA ILE A 671 29.51 -10.87 -3.59
C ILE A 671 28.79 -11.65 -4.70
N LEU A 672 28.76 -12.98 -4.60
CA LEU A 672 28.09 -13.84 -5.57
C LEU A 672 26.57 -13.67 -5.48
N HIS A 673 25.98 -13.63 -4.29
CA HIS A 673 24.54 -13.36 -4.13
C HIS A 673 24.13 -11.96 -4.65
N LEU A 674 24.91 -10.92 -4.35
CA LEU A 674 24.67 -9.58 -4.90
C LEU A 674 24.76 -9.56 -6.44
N THR A 675 25.72 -10.28 -7.01
CA THR A 675 25.87 -10.42 -8.47
C THR A 675 24.66 -11.10 -9.11
N ILE A 676 24.17 -12.19 -8.53
CA ILE A 676 22.97 -12.88 -9.04
C ILE A 676 21.72 -12.00 -8.91
N LYS A 677 21.54 -11.28 -7.80
CA LYS A 677 20.46 -10.32 -7.62
C LYS A 677 20.52 -9.19 -8.67
N ALA A 678 21.70 -8.63 -8.94
CA ALA A 678 21.89 -7.62 -9.98
C ALA A 678 21.54 -8.17 -11.39
N VAL A 679 21.96 -9.41 -11.70
CA VAL A 679 21.62 -10.08 -12.98
C VAL A 679 20.11 -10.32 -13.11
N LEU A 680 19.43 -10.75 -12.04
CA LEU A 680 17.98 -10.96 -12.02
C LEU A 680 17.20 -9.64 -12.19
N VAL A 681 17.61 -8.56 -11.51
CA VAL A 681 17.00 -7.22 -11.68
C VAL A 681 17.28 -6.66 -13.09
N GLY A 682 18.44 -6.93 -13.67
CA GLY A 682 18.75 -6.59 -15.07
C GLY A 682 17.83 -7.31 -16.07
N LEU A 683 17.64 -8.62 -15.89
CA LEU A 683 16.66 -9.41 -16.66
C LEU A 683 15.23 -8.90 -16.46
N GLU A 684 14.85 -8.48 -15.25
CA GLU A 684 13.51 -7.96 -14.95
C GLU A 684 13.22 -6.68 -15.72
N ALA A 685 14.19 -5.76 -15.79
CA ALA A 685 14.06 -4.54 -16.58
C ALA A 685 13.93 -4.84 -18.09
N GLN A 686 14.74 -5.78 -18.61
CA GLN A 686 14.68 -6.21 -20.02
C GLN A 686 13.40 -6.98 -20.37
N ALA A 687 12.83 -7.71 -19.40
CA ALA A 687 11.59 -8.48 -19.52
C ALA A 687 10.30 -7.63 -19.35
N ARG A 688 10.41 -6.31 -19.14
CA ARG A 688 9.26 -5.38 -19.10
C ARG A 688 9.11 -4.47 -20.33
N GLY A 689 10.12 -4.39 -21.21
CA GLY A 689 10.24 -3.27 -22.17
C GLY A 689 10.00 -3.50 -23.68
N ALA A 690 9.84 -4.72 -24.21
CA ALA A 690 9.79 -4.93 -25.68
C ALA A 690 9.16 -6.27 -26.12
N ASP A 691 8.10 -6.27 -26.93
CA ASP A 691 7.32 -7.48 -27.29
C ASP A 691 8.14 -8.67 -27.85
N TRP A 692 8.49 -9.58 -26.94
CA TRP A 692 9.26 -10.80 -27.16
C TRP A 692 8.45 -11.93 -27.78
N GLU A 693 9.09 -12.68 -28.68
CA GLU A 693 8.65 -14.02 -29.07
C GLU A 693 8.53 -14.96 -27.85
N ARG A 694 7.57 -15.89 -27.91
CA ARG A 694 7.28 -16.84 -26.83
C ARG A 694 8.52 -17.60 -26.34
N ALA A 695 9.37 -18.09 -27.25
CA ALA A 695 10.58 -18.82 -26.91
C ALA A 695 11.61 -17.98 -26.12
N LYS A 696 11.67 -16.67 -26.35
CA LYS A 696 12.52 -15.76 -25.55
C LYS A 696 11.95 -15.55 -24.14
N LYS A 697 10.62 -15.46 -23.99
CA LYS A 697 9.98 -15.40 -22.66
C LYS A 697 10.26 -16.67 -21.84
N GLU A 698 10.07 -17.83 -22.45
CA GLU A 698 10.32 -19.14 -21.83
C GLU A 698 11.81 -19.32 -21.44
N ARG A 699 12.75 -18.86 -22.28
CA ARG A 699 14.20 -18.81 -21.95
C ARG A 699 14.52 -17.90 -20.76
N VAL A 700 13.99 -16.68 -20.75
CA VAL A 700 14.23 -15.71 -19.66
C VAL A 700 13.71 -16.22 -18.33
N GLN A 701 12.48 -16.75 -18.31
CA GLN A 701 11.90 -17.37 -17.13
C GLN A 701 12.74 -18.56 -16.64
N SER A 702 13.12 -19.47 -17.56
CA SER A 702 13.97 -20.63 -17.24
C SER A 702 15.33 -20.22 -16.67
N ASN A 703 16.00 -19.22 -17.26
CA ASN A 703 17.26 -18.68 -16.76
C ASN A 703 17.09 -18.06 -15.35
N ALA A 704 16.05 -17.26 -15.13
CA ALA A 704 15.80 -16.59 -13.87
C ALA A 704 15.44 -17.55 -12.73
N GLU A 705 14.55 -18.52 -12.99
CA GLU A 705 14.21 -19.59 -12.04
C GLU A 705 15.44 -20.46 -11.71
N ARG A 706 16.22 -20.86 -12.73
CA ARG A 706 17.45 -21.63 -12.53
C ARG A 706 18.46 -20.88 -11.65
N LEU A 707 18.64 -19.58 -11.86
CA LEU A 707 19.50 -18.74 -11.02
C LEU A 707 18.96 -18.60 -9.59
N GLY A 708 17.70 -18.22 -9.41
CA GLY A 708 17.10 -18.04 -8.08
C GLY A 708 17.13 -19.32 -7.24
N THR A 709 16.78 -20.48 -7.80
CA THR A 709 16.83 -21.77 -7.09
C THR A 709 18.27 -22.27 -6.87
N LEU A 710 19.19 -22.13 -7.84
CA LEU A 710 20.59 -22.57 -7.66
C LEU A 710 21.32 -21.82 -6.55
N TYR A 711 21.00 -20.53 -6.39
CA TYR A 711 21.65 -19.65 -5.41
C TYR A 711 20.83 -19.41 -4.14
N SER A 712 19.62 -19.96 -4.05
CA SER A 712 18.67 -19.71 -2.93
C SER A 712 18.38 -18.22 -2.73
N ILE A 713 17.96 -17.55 -3.81
CA ILE A 713 17.70 -16.10 -3.89
C ILE A 713 16.24 -15.84 -4.28
N THR A 714 15.62 -14.86 -3.62
CA THR A 714 14.31 -14.29 -4.00
C THR A 714 14.40 -13.42 -5.26
N SER A 715 13.33 -13.39 -6.04
CA SER A 715 13.16 -12.48 -7.18
C SER A 715 11.69 -12.38 -7.55
N GLN A 716 11.34 -11.62 -8.59
CA GLN A 716 9.96 -11.68 -9.12
C GLN A 716 9.55 -13.10 -9.60
N TRP A 717 10.50 -13.99 -9.92
CA TRP A 717 10.26 -15.37 -10.39
C TRP A 717 10.44 -16.46 -9.30
N THR A 718 11.09 -16.16 -8.18
CA THR A 718 11.48 -17.17 -7.17
C THR A 718 11.18 -16.73 -5.75
N SER A 719 10.75 -17.65 -4.89
CA SER A 719 10.30 -17.32 -3.54
C SER A 719 10.65 -18.43 -2.54
N PHE A 720 10.87 -18.04 -1.28
CA PHE A 720 11.18 -18.98 -0.20
C PHE A 720 9.89 -19.59 0.36
N VAL A 721 9.72 -20.91 0.25
CA VAL A 721 8.66 -21.67 0.92
C VAL A 721 9.26 -22.56 2.01
N ALA A 722 8.69 -22.51 3.21
CA ALA A 722 9.10 -23.26 4.38
C ALA A 722 7.91 -24.07 4.91
N VAL A 723 7.96 -25.41 4.77
CA VAL A 723 6.86 -26.33 5.12
C VAL A 723 7.45 -27.62 5.69
N ASP A 724 6.87 -28.14 6.78
CA ASP A 724 7.11 -29.50 7.27
C ASP A 724 5.83 -30.35 7.08
N PRO A 725 5.72 -31.15 6.00
CA PRO A 725 4.55 -31.99 5.75
C PRO A 725 4.50 -33.24 6.65
N GLY A 726 5.53 -33.50 7.44
CA GLY A 726 5.63 -34.66 8.32
C GLY A 726 5.01 -34.45 9.71
N ARG A 727 4.82 -33.21 10.15
CA ARG A 727 4.49 -32.87 11.54
C ARG A 727 3.37 -31.83 11.60
N LYS A 728 2.23 -32.22 12.20
CA LYS A 728 1.19 -31.26 12.60
C LYS A 728 1.46 -30.76 14.01
N LEU A 729 1.25 -29.46 14.23
CA LEU A 729 1.15 -28.92 15.58
C LEU A 729 -0.20 -29.37 16.16
N VAL A 730 -0.16 -30.04 17.31
CA VAL A 730 -1.35 -30.36 18.12
C VAL A 730 -1.36 -29.36 19.26
N SER A 731 -2.51 -28.75 19.53
CA SER A 731 -2.60 -27.79 20.64
C SER A 731 -2.41 -28.49 22.00
N GLU A 732 -1.73 -27.85 22.95
CA GLU A 732 -1.67 -28.39 24.33
C GLU A 732 -3.07 -28.55 24.95
N VAL A 733 -4.03 -27.75 24.46
CA VAL A 733 -5.46 -27.84 24.78
C VAL A 733 -6.07 -29.16 24.31
N GLU A 734 -5.72 -29.67 23.12
CA GLU A 734 -6.13 -31.00 22.66
C GLU A 734 -5.40 -32.13 23.41
N PHE A 735 -4.13 -31.94 23.76
CA PHE A 735 -3.39 -32.91 24.57
C PHE A 735 -4.06 -33.11 25.95
N HIS A 736 -4.49 -32.02 26.59
CA HIS A 736 -5.23 -32.08 27.84
C HIS A 736 -6.67 -32.60 27.66
N LYS A 737 -7.40 -32.17 26.61
CA LYS A 737 -8.74 -32.71 26.30
C LYS A 737 -8.72 -34.23 26.08
N THR A 738 -7.74 -34.76 25.33
CA THR A 738 -7.63 -36.21 25.08
C THR A 738 -7.25 -37.00 26.33
N HIS A 739 -6.51 -36.43 27.28
CA HIS A 739 -6.28 -37.05 28.59
C HIS A 739 -7.53 -37.03 29.48
N PHE A 740 -8.25 -35.91 29.55
CA PHE A 740 -9.48 -35.82 30.35
C PHE A 740 -10.59 -36.76 29.86
N ILE A 741 -10.75 -36.89 28.54
CA ILE A 741 -11.70 -37.84 27.92
C ILE A 741 -11.33 -39.29 28.25
N LYS A 742 -10.03 -39.65 28.25
CA LYS A 742 -9.58 -40.99 28.66
C LYS A 742 -9.82 -41.29 30.14
N ALA A 743 -9.74 -40.29 31.02
CA ALA A 743 -10.08 -40.48 32.43
C ALA A 743 -11.59 -40.72 32.62
N ALA A 744 -12.43 -39.85 32.05
CA ALA A 744 -13.89 -39.90 32.21
C ALA A 744 -14.55 -41.19 31.67
N ILE A 745 -14.01 -41.79 30.61
CA ILE A 745 -14.56 -43.02 30.01
C ILE A 745 -14.34 -44.27 30.89
N CYS A 746 -13.35 -44.27 31.79
CA CYS A 746 -13.07 -45.42 32.65
C CYS A 746 -14.07 -45.60 33.81
N ASP A 747 -14.69 -44.53 34.32
CA ASP A 747 -15.57 -44.60 35.50
C ASP A 747 -17.05 -44.86 35.16
N VAL A 748 -17.46 -44.70 33.90
CA VAL A 748 -18.85 -44.95 33.46
C VAL A 748 -19.11 -46.43 33.10
N LEU A 749 -18.06 -47.21 32.82
CA LEU A 749 -18.17 -48.62 32.40
C LEU A 749 -18.01 -49.62 33.57
N ARG A 750 -18.92 -49.53 34.55
CA ARG A 750 -19.16 -50.61 35.55
C ARG A 750 -20.64 -51.01 35.59
N ALA A 751 -20.96 -52.12 34.93
CA ALA A 751 -22.28 -52.72 34.96
C ALA A 751 -22.57 -53.44 36.30
N PRO A 752 -23.86 -53.63 36.61
CA PRO A 752 -24.35 -54.92 37.11
C PRO A 752 -25.32 -55.59 36.11
N THR A 753 -25.51 -56.90 36.28
CA THR A 753 -26.28 -57.81 35.40
C THR A 753 -27.45 -58.47 36.19
N PRO A 754 -28.18 -59.49 35.69
CA PRO A 754 -29.28 -59.35 34.73
C PRO A 754 -30.61 -60.08 35.14
N SER A 755 -31.73 -59.76 34.49
CA SER A 755 -32.99 -60.57 34.37
C SER A 755 -34.09 -59.69 33.71
N ASP A 756 -35.11 -60.17 32.98
CA ASP A 756 -35.40 -61.51 32.43
C ASP A 756 -36.38 -61.42 31.22
N ALA A 757 -36.71 -62.57 30.61
CA ALA A 757 -37.90 -62.82 29.76
C ALA A 757 -38.03 -62.17 28.35
N ALA A 758 -37.62 -62.97 27.35
CA ALA A 758 -37.85 -62.94 25.90
C ALA A 758 -39.23 -62.51 25.33
N ASN A 759 -39.24 -62.06 24.05
CA ASN A 759 -39.88 -62.79 22.92
C ASN A 759 -39.72 -62.15 21.50
N ASN A 760 -38.91 -62.79 20.65
CA ASN A 760 -39.12 -63.17 19.21
C ASN A 760 -39.61 -62.16 18.10
N PRO A 761 -39.33 -62.42 16.79
CA PRO A 761 -38.50 -61.48 16.03
C PRO A 761 -39.05 -61.14 14.59
N PRO A 762 -38.31 -61.08 13.45
CA PRO A 762 -38.47 -59.98 12.48
C PRO A 762 -38.94 -60.40 11.06
N ILE A 763 -39.01 -59.44 10.13
CA ILE A 763 -39.27 -59.67 8.68
C ILE A 763 -38.22 -58.93 7.82
N LEU A 764 -37.93 -59.49 6.63
CA LEU A 764 -36.87 -59.12 5.67
C LEU A 764 -37.46 -58.67 4.32
N GLY A 765 -36.65 -58.01 3.48
CA GLY A 765 -36.98 -57.54 2.12
C GLY A 765 -36.31 -56.20 1.80
N ASP A 766 -35.18 -56.04 1.10
CA ASP A 766 -34.46 -56.81 0.04
C ASP A 766 -34.84 -56.42 -1.41
N LEU A 767 -33.84 -56.45 -2.32
CA LEU A 767 -33.87 -56.18 -3.77
C LEU A 767 -34.14 -54.71 -4.22
N SER A 768 -33.69 -54.20 -5.38
CA SER A 768 -32.54 -54.53 -6.26
C SER A 768 -32.32 -53.43 -7.35
N LEU A 769 -31.17 -53.40 -8.03
CA LEU A 769 -30.84 -52.43 -9.10
C LEU A 769 -31.60 -52.65 -10.43
N SER A 770 -31.72 -51.60 -11.25
CA SER A 770 -31.67 -51.72 -12.73
C SER A 770 -31.05 -50.46 -13.39
N ARG A 771 -30.74 -50.52 -14.69
CA ARG A 771 -30.03 -49.50 -15.50
C ARG A 771 -30.84 -49.09 -16.74
N THR A 772 -30.59 -47.89 -17.28
CA THR A 772 -30.47 -47.52 -18.72
C THR A 772 -29.96 -46.04 -18.75
N ASN A 773 -28.99 -45.58 -19.58
CA ASN A 773 -28.93 -45.46 -21.06
C ASN A 773 -30.03 -44.52 -21.60
N ASP A 774 -29.79 -43.53 -22.47
CA ASP A 774 -28.69 -43.25 -23.42
C ASP A 774 -28.30 -41.74 -23.50
N ALA A 775 -27.44 -41.34 -24.46
CA ALA A 775 -26.93 -39.98 -24.67
C ALA A 775 -27.21 -39.42 -26.08
N ILE A 776 -27.27 -38.10 -26.22
CA ILE A 776 -27.32 -37.35 -27.50
C ILE A 776 -26.42 -36.09 -27.41
N LEU A 777 -25.76 -35.72 -28.52
CA LEU A 777 -24.96 -34.51 -28.74
C LEU A 777 -25.76 -33.47 -29.55
N GLY A 778 -25.42 -32.17 -29.45
CA GLY A 778 -26.12 -31.13 -30.23
C GLY A 778 -25.58 -29.69 -30.14
N ASP A 779 -24.34 -29.48 -30.61
CA ASP A 779 -23.81 -28.26 -31.27
C ASP A 779 -23.98 -26.85 -30.62
N ILE A 780 -23.56 -25.81 -31.37
CA ILE A 780 -23.09 -24.50 -30.91
C ILE A 780 -23.74 -23.39 -31.74
N ASP A 781 -24.09 -22.24 -31.14
CA ASP A 781 -23.86 -20.91 -31.75
C ASP A 781 -23.95 -19.76 -30.70
N PRO A 782 -23.12 -18.69 -30.78
CA PRO A 782 -23.18 -17.54 -29.87
C PRO A 782 -23.39 -16.17 -30.56
N ASP A 783 -24.34 -15.33 -30.11
CA ASP A 783 -24.20 -13.85 -30.22
C ASP A 783 -25.23 -13.02 -29.38
N MET A 784 -24.97 -11.71 -29.30
CA MET A 784 -25.86 -10.56 -28.96
C MET A 784 -26.34 -10.29 -27.52
N SER A 785 -25.49 -9.55 -26.79
CA SER A 785 -25.77 -8.20 -26.22
C SER A 785 -27.15 -7.82 -25.61
N ALA A 786 -27.13 -7.64 -24.28
CA ALA A 786 -27.62 -6.50 -23.50
C ALA A 786 -29.02 -5.84 -23.75
N THR A 787 -29.84 -5.79 -22.69
CA THR A 787 -30.72 -4.65 -22.36
C THR A 787 -31.01 -4.63 -20.83
N MET A 788 -31.42 -3.48 -20.27
CA MET A 788 -31.43 -3.21 -18.80
C MET A 788 -32.57 -3.86 -18.00
N GLY A 789 -32.37 -4.05 -16.68
CA GLY A 789 -33.40 -4.66 -15.80
C GLY A 789 -33.24 -4.60 -14.26
N GLY A 790 -32.62 -3.55 -13.67
CA GLY A 790 -32.78 -3.22 -12.23
C GLY A 790 -31.92 -3.98 -11.19
N PRO A 791 -31.28 -3.30 -10.21
CA PRO A 791 -30.55 -3.94 -9.12
C PRO A 791 -31.45 -4.22 -7.89
N LEU A 792 -31.73 -5.49 -7.60
CA LEU A 792 -32.30 -5.90 -6.31
C LEU A 792 -31.24 -5.86 -5.20
N LEU A 793 -31.54 -5.14 -4.12
CA LEU A 793 -30.65 -4.96 -2.97
C LEU A 793 -31.09 -5.79 -1.76
N LEU A 794 -30.14 -6.54 -1.19
CA LEU A 794 -30.30 -7.31 0.04
C LEU A 794 -29.06 -7.16 0.92
N GLY A 795 -29.26 -6.75 2.17
CA GLY A 795 -28.42 -7.10 3.33
C GLY A 795 -29.34 -7.81 4.34
N PHE A 796 -28.90 -8.62 5.30
CA PHE A 796 -27.56 -8.94 5.83
C PHE A 796 -27.65 -10.36 6.46
N ALA A 797 -26.60 -11.15 6.74
CA ALA A 797 -25.15 -10.99 6.66
C ALA A 797 -24.45 -12.37 6.58
N GLY A 798 -23.13 -12.38 6.35
CA GLY A 798 -22.27 -13.22 7.19
C GLY A 798 -21.09 -13.89 6.49
N ARG A 799 -19.91 -13.29 6.68
CA ARG A 799 -18.57 -13.86 6.44
C ARG A 799 -18.31 -14.41 5.03
N GLY A 800 -18.46 -13.53 4.05
CA GLY A 800 -17.92 -13.69 2.70
C GLY A 800 -18.61 -12.68 1.78
N VAL A 801 -17.83 -11.77 1.18
CA VAL A 801 -18.24 -10.69 0.24
C VAL A 801 -19.74 -10.34 0.34
N ASP A 802 -20.14 -9.66 1.41
CA ASP A 802 -21.53 -9.72 1.91
C ASP A 802 -22.58 -9.19 0.93
N VAL A 803 -22.21 -8.25 0.06
CA VAL A 803 -23.05 -7.73 -1.03
C VAL A 803 -22.19 -7.49 -2.26
N VAL A 804 -22.71 -7.92 -3.41
CA VAL A 804 -22.23 -7.53 -4.73
C VAL A 804 -23.34 -6.85 -5.52
N ALA A 805 -23.00 -5.85 -6.32
CA ALA A 805 -23.93 -5.12 -7.18
C ALA A 805 -23.28 -4.86 -8.54
N PHE A 806 -23.99 -5.12 -9.63
CA PHE A 806 -23.59 -4.64 -10.95
C PHE A 806 -24.06 -3.20 -11.16
N SER A 807 -23.29 -2.42 -11.92
CA SER A 807 -23.81 -1.16 -12.48
C SER A 807 -24.87 -1.47 -13.55
N PRO A 808 -25.92 -0.63 -13.70
CA PRO A 808 -26.93 -0.80 -14.75
C PRO A 808 -26.38 -0.85 -16.19
N ASP A 809 -25.24 -0.21 -16.46
CA ASP A 809 -24.52 -0.29 -17.73
C ASP A 809 -23.68 -1.58 -17.93
N SER A 810 -23.57 -2.41 -16.88
CA SER A 810 -22.73 -3.63 -16.81
C SER A 810 -21.23 -3.41 -17.03
N HIS A 811 -20.71 -2.18 -16.93
CA HIS A 811 -19.28 -1.88 -16.99
C HIS A 811 -18.54 -2.17 -15.67
N TYR A 812 -19.26 -2.21 -14.55
CA TYR A 812 -18.69 -2.34 -13.21
C TYR A 812 -19.43 -3.38 -12.38
N LEU A 813 -18.66 -4.13 -11.59
CA LEU A 813 -19.15 -4.94 -10.47
C LEU A 813 -18.57 -4.37 -9.18
N ALA A 814 -19.41 -3.93 -8.24
CA ALA A 814 -19.00 -3.51 -6.91
C ALA A 814 -19.14 -4.66 -5.90
N SER A 815 -18.24 -4.72 -4.92
CA SER A 815 -18.29 -5.71 -3.83
C SER A 815 -17.96 -5.10 -2.47
N ALA A 816 -18.83 -5.29 -1.48
CA ALA A 816 -18.60 -4.91 -0.08
C ALA A 816 -17.77 -5.96 0.69
N SER A 817 -17.05 -5.54 1.74
CA SER A 817 -16.17 -6.43 2.50
C SER A 817 -15.99 -6.04 3.98
N TYR A 818 -15.77 -7.06 4.83
CA TYR A 818 -15.31 -6.93 6.21
C TYR A 818 -13.91 -6.29 6.35
N ASP A 819 -13.15 -6.14 5.26
CA ASP A 819 -11.86 -5.43 5.25
C ASP A 819 -12.01 -3.89 5.24
N TYR A 820 -13.24 -3.39 5.32
CA TYR A 820 -13.63 -1.97 5.32
C TYR A 820 -13.47 -1.26 3.97
N THR A 821 -13.25 -2.02 2.88
CA THR A 821 -13.21 -1.49 1.51
C THR A 821 -14.44 -1.90 0.71
N VAL A 822 -14.75 -1.09 -0.31
CA VAL A 822 -15.52 -1.54 -1.47
C VAL A 822 -14.53 -1.78 -2.61
N LYS A 823 -14.72 -2.81 -3.42
CA LYS A 823 -13.88 -3.04 -4.61
C LYS A 823 -14.73 -2.95 -5.86
N ILE A 824 -14.19 -2.32 -6.89
CA ILE A 824 -14.78 -2.27 -8.23
C ILE A 824 -13.96 -3.20 -9.12
N TRP A 825 -14.66 -4.10 -9.82
CA TRP A 825 -14.12 -5.10 -10.71
C TRP A 825 -14.65 -4.88 -12.13
N ASP A 826 -13.83 -5.20 -13.11
CA ASP A 826 -14.28 -5.41 -14.50
C ASP A 826 -14.96 -6.79 -14.56
N PRO A 827 -16.28 -6.87 -14.85
CA PRO A 827 -16.99 -8.13 -14.90
C PRO A 827 -16.63 -9.02 -16.10
N ALA A 828 -15.99 -8.48 -17.14
CA ALA A 828 -15.57 -9.24 -18.32
C ALA A 828 -14.17 -9.86 -18.16
N THR A 829 -13.26 -9.24 -17.40
CA THR A 829 -11.90 -9.78 -17.17
C THR A 829 -11.67 -10.33 -15.76
N GLY A 830 -12.52 -10.00 -14.79
CA GLY A 830 -12.34 -10.37 -13.38
C GLY A 830 -11.22 -9.61 -12.66
N HIS A 831 -10.62 -8.59 -13.30
CA HIS A 831 -9.61 -7.75 -12.66
C HIS A 831 -10.26 -6.75 -11.69
N CYS A 832 -9.66 -6.60 -10.51
CA CYS A 832 -9.98 -5.49 -9.60
C CYS A 832 -9.46 -4.20 -10.23
N LEU A 833 -10.38 -3.34 -10.69
CA LEU A 833 -10.04 -2.04 -11.26
C LEU A 833 -9.62 -1.07 -10.16
N GLN A 834 -10.37 -1.04 -9.05
CA GLN A 834 -10.20 -0.08 -7.96
C GLN A 834 -10.53 -0.70 -6.60
N THR A 835 -9.85 -0.24 -5.56
CA THR A 835 -10.23 -0.46 -4.17
C THR A 835 -10.54 0.88 -3.53
N LEU A 836 -11.79 1.04 -3.08
CA LEU A 836 -12.32 2.24 -2.46
C LEU A 836 -12.06 2.15 -0.95
N GLU A 837 -10.99 2.80 -0.51
CA GLU A 837 -10.62 2.90 0.90
C GLU A 837 -11.20 4.19 1.52
N GLY A 838 -11.80 4.11 2.72
CA GLY A 838 -12.30 5.29 3.41
C GLY A 838 -13.35 5.03 4.50
N HIS A 839 -14.01 3.87 4.47
CA HIS A 839 -14.78 3.38 5.61
C HIS A 839 -13.86 2.89 6.74
N ARG A 840 -14.38 2.86 7.96
CA ARG A 840 -13.69 2.54 9.22
C ARG A 840 -14.28 1.32 9.94
N GLY A 841 -15.27 0.69 9.33
CA GLY A 841 -16.02 -0.47 9.80
C GLY A 841 -16.46 -1.32 8.61
N SER A 842 -17.11 -2.47 8.88
CA SER A 842 -17.54 -3.39 7.83
C SER A 842 -18.50 -2.68 6.88
N VAL A 843 -18.17 -2.64 5.59
CA VAL A 843 -19.15 -2.30 4.57
C VAL A 843 -20.02 -3.53 4.34
N GLY A 844 -21.32 -3.35 4.12
CA GLY A 844 -22.19 -4.50 3.82
C GLY A 844 -23.56 -4.18 3.24
N ALA A 845 -23.74 -2.97 2.70
CA ALA A 845 -24.61 -2.79 1.54
C ALA A 845 -23.91 -1.85 0.55
N VAL A 846 -23.97 -2.18 -0.74
CA VAL A 846 -23.46 -1.35 -1.86
C VAL A 846 -24.50 -1.29 -2.95
N ALA A 847 -24.81 -0.08 -3.41
CA ALA A 847 -25.87 0.21 -4.37
C ALA A 847 -25.32 1.07 -5.51
N PHE A 848 -25.57 0.71 -6.76
CA PHE A 848 -25.42 1.65 -7.88
C PHE A 848 -26.69 2.46 -8.06
N SER A 849 -26.53 3.71 -8.49
CA SER A 849 -27.62 4.54 -9.03
C SER A 849 -28.08 4.00 -10.40
N PRO A 850 -29.37 4.16 -10.76
CA PRO A 850 -29.91 3.76 -12.07
C PRO A 850 -29.17 4.35 -13.28
N ASP A 851 -28.63 5.56 -13.16
CA ASP A 851 -27.82 6.23 -14.20
C ASP A 851 -26.33 5.81 -14.23
N SER A 852 -25.91 4.93 -13.31
CA SER A 852 -24.51 4.48 -13.13
C SER A 852 -23.50 5.58 -12.76
N HIS A 853 -23.92 6.82 -12.45
CA HIS A 853 -23.01 7.92 -12.08
C HIS A 853 -22.51 7.85 -10.63
N TYR A 854 -23.27 7.18 -9.76
CA TYR A 854 -22.97 7.05 -8.34
C TYR A 854 -22.98 5.60 -7.87
N LEU A 855 -22.03 5.27 -7.00
CA LEU A 855 -22.01 4.09 -6.15
C LEU A 855 -22.16 4.54 -4.70
N ALA A 856 -23.16 4.04 -3.97
CA ALA A 856 -23.34 4.28 -2.54
C ALA A 856 -22.92 3.05 -1.72
N SER A 857 -22.38 3.27 -0.53
CA SER A 857 -22.00 2.20 0.41
C SER A 857 -22.38 2.51 1.85
N ALA A 858 -23.03 1.57 2.52
CA ALA A 858 -23.37 1.63 3.94
C ALA A 858 -22.41 0.76 4.78
N SER A 859 -22.01 1.30 5.94
CA SER A 859 -20.98 0.71 6.79
C SER A 859 -21.34 0.72 8.27
N TYR A 860 -20.72 -0.23 8.99
CA TYR A 860 -20.72 -0.32 10.45
C TYR A 860 -19.75 0.67 11.14
N ASP A 861 -19.36 1.74 10.44
CA ASP A 861 -18.77 2.95 11.02
C ASP A 861 -19.78 4.10 11.22
N ASP A 862 -21.07 3.77 11.09
CA ASP A 862 -22.22 4.67 11.20
C ASP A 862 -22.31 5.73 10.07
N THR A 863 -21.52 5.58 8.99
CA THR A 863 -21.57 6.44 7.81
C THR A 863 -22.09 5.74 6.56
N VAL A 864 -22.62 6.55 5.63
CA VAL A 864 -22.81 6.17 4.21
C VAL A 864 -21.83 6.98 3.37
N LYS A 865 -21.27 6.41 2.31
CA LYS A 865 -20.40 7.11 1.35
C LYS A 865 -20.96 7.03 -0.06
N ILE A 866 -20.76 8.09 -0.84
CA ILE A 866 -21.06 8.14 -2.27
C ILE A 866 -19.72 8.28 -3.00
N TRP A 867 -19.53 7.45 -4.02
CA TRP A 867 -18.33 7.34 -4.82
C TRP A 867 -18.66 7.54 -6.30
N ASP A 868 -17.71 8.11 -7.03
CA ASP A 868 -17.65 8.03 -8.49
C ASP A 868 -17.08 6.64 -8.86
N PRO A 869 -17.83 5.77 -9.55
CA PRO A 869 -17.36 4.42 -9.87
C PRO A 869 -16.34 4.36 -11.01
N ALA A 870 -16.16 5.45 -11.79
CA ALA A 870 -15.17 5.53 -12.84
C ALA A 870 -13.81 6.02 -12.31
N THR A 871 -13.78 6.98 -11.37
CA THR A 871 -12.52 7.49 -10.79
C THR A 871 -12.15 6.88 -9.43
N GLY A 872 -13.10 6.26 -8.73
CA GLY A 872 -12.91 5.68 -7.40
C GLY A 872 -12.80 6.72 -6.27
N HIS A 873 -13.11 7.98 -6.56
CA HIS A 873 -13.09 9.04 -5.56
C HIS A 873 -14.38 9.05 -4.72
N CYS A 874 -14.21 9.19 -3.40
CA CYS A 874 -15.32 9.48 -2.48
C CYS A 874 -15.81 10.90 -2.77
N LEU A 875 -17.00 11.03 -3.36
CA LEU A 875 -17.64 12.31 -3.66
C LEU A 875 -18.26 12.94 -2.40
N GLN A 876 -18.92 12.12 -1.58
CA GLN A 876 -19.57 12.55 -0.35
C GLN A 876 -19.38 11.52 0.78
N THR A 877 -19.34 11.99 2.03
CA THR A 877 -19.48 11.15 3.22
C THR A 877 -20.62 11.70 4.06
N LEU A 878 -21.55 10.82 4.43
CA LEU A 878 -22.83 11.12 5.03
C LEU A 878 -22.80 10.67 6.50
N GLU A 879 -22.51 11.62 7.40
CA GLU A 879 -22.17 11.38 8.83
C GLU A 879 -23.30 11.75 9.82
N ASP A 880 -24.57 11.67 9.39
CA ASP A 880 -25.74 12.08 10.22
C ASP A 880 -26.46 10.93 10.95
N HIS A 881 -26.11 9.67 10.64
CA HIS A 881 -26.56 8.51 11.44
C HIS A 881 -25.71 8.37 12.72
N ARG A 882 -26.32 7.89 13.80
CA ARG A 882 -25.71 7.69 15.14
C ARG A 882 -25.64 6.21 15.54
N GLY A 883 -25.75 5.34 14.54
CA GLY A 883 -25.70 3.90 14.64
C GLY A 883 -25.55 3.30 13.25
N SER A 884 -25.07 2.07 13.20
CA SER A 884 -24.52 1.48 11.99
C SER A 884 -25.51 1.44 10.83
N ALA A 885 -25.04 1.83 9.64
CA ALA A 885 -25.87 1.83 8.45
C ALA A 885 -25.99 0.39 7.92
N CYS A 886 -27.23 -0.11 7.83
CA CYS A 886 -27.56 -1.51 7.59
C CYS A 886 -28.10 -1.79 6.18
N ALA A 887 -28.55 -0.77 5.45
CA ALA A 887 -28.89 -0.88 4.02
C ALA A 887 -28.77 0.48 3.33
N VAL A 888 -28.57 0.45 2.01
CA VAL A 888 -28.70 1.61 1.09
C VAL A 888 -29.48 1.19 -0.14
N ALA A 889 -30.31 2.10 -0.66
CA ALA A 889 -30.99 1.94 -1.95
C ALA A 889 -31.13 3.29 -2.65
N PHE A 890 -30.94 3.35 -3.96
CA PHE A 890 -31.32 4.49 -4.78
C PHE A 890 -32.78 4.37 -5.22
N SER A 891 -33.48 5.49 -5.41
CA SER A 891 -34.74 5.52 -6.13
C SER A 891 -34.53 5.25 -7.63
N PRO A 892 -35.49 4.61 -8.34
CA PRO A 892 -35.41 4.37 -9.78
C PRO A 892 -35.22 5.62 -10.67
N ASP A 893 -35.50 6.82 -10.16
CA ASP A 893 -35.30 8.10 -10.83
C ASP A 893 -33.95 8.79 -10.50
N SER A 894 -33.07 8.12 -9.75
CA SER A 894 -31.80 8.66 -9.20
C SER A 894 -31.93 9.88 -8.27
N HIS A 895 -33.12 10.40 -7.98
CA HIS A 895 -33.28 11.64 -7.21
C HIS A 895 -33.05 11.47 -5.71
N TYR A 896 -33.17 10.25 -5.19
CA TYR A 896 -33.05 9.94 -3.76
C TYR A 896 -32.12 8.76 -3.51
N LEU A 897 -31.30 8.89 -2.47
CA LEU A 897 -30.64 7.76 -1.80
C LEU A 897 -31.33 7.57 -0.45
N ALA A 898 -31.78 6.36 -0.14
CA ALA A 898 -32.26 5.99 1.19
C ALA A 898 -31.21 5.15 1.91
N SER A 899 -31.07 5.34 3.23
CA SER A 899 -30.23 4.49 4.09
C SER A 899 -30.94 4.10 5.39
N ALA A 900 -30.85 2.81 5.74
CA ALA A 900 -31.38 2.24 6.98
C ALA A 900 -30.31 2.16 8.07
N SER A 901 -30.69 2.28 9.34
CA SER A 901 -29.74 2.23 10.46
C SER A 901 -30.25 1.48 11.69
N ASN A 902 -29.29 0.94 12.45
CA ASN A 902 -29.46 0.45 13.82
C ASN A 902 -29.97 1.52 14.82
N GLU A 903 -30.05 2.80 14.46
CA GLU A 903 -30.65 3.85 15.30
C GLU A 903 -32.20 3.92 15.24
N ASN A 904 -32.84 2.97 14.56
CA ASN A 904 -34.30 2.89 14.31
C ASN A 904 -34.85 3.94 13.33
N THR A 905 -34.00 4.54 12.49
CA THR A 905 -34.40 5.51 11.46
C THR A 905 -34.08 5.00 10.05
N VAL A 906 -34.71 5.64 9.07
CA VAL A 906 -34.21 5.71 7.69
C VAL A 906 -33.89 7.17 7.39
N LYS A 907 -32.84 7.44 6.62
CA LYS A 907 -32.55 8.79 6.11
C LYS A 907 -32.68 8.81 4.59
N ILE A 908 -33.21 9.91 4.06
CA ILE A 908 -33.26 10.19 2.62
C ILE A 908 -32.27 11.32 2.35
N TRP A 909 -31.45 11.13 1.32
CA TRP A 909 -30.38 12.03 0.92
C TRP A 909 -30.54 12.42 -0.56
N ASP A 910 -30.14 13.64 -0.88
CA ASP A 910 -29.81 14.05 -2.25
C ASP A 910 -28.42 13.47 -2.58
N PRO A 911 -28.28 12.56 -3.56
CA PRO A 911 -27.00 11.93 -3.85
C PRO A 911 -25.99 12.86 -4.56
N ALA A 912 -26.44 13.95 -5.19
CA ALA A 912 -25.58 14.91 -5.86
C ALA A 912 -24.99 15.93 -4.87
N THR A 913 -25.77 16.42 -3.89
CA THR A 913 -25.27 17.36 -2.88
C THR A 913 -24.78 16.71 -1.59
N GLY A 914 -25.17 15.46 -1.30
CA GLY A 914 -24.89 14.79 -0.03
C GLY A 914 -25.70 15.31 1.15
N HIS A 915 -26.74 16.12 0.92
CA HIS A 915 -27.58 16.64 2.01
C HIS A 915 -28.65 15.64 2.44
N CYS A 916 -28.79 15.45 3.76
CA CYS A 916 -29.93 14.77 4.39
C CYS A 916 -31.20 15.61 4.13
N LEU A 917 -32.10 15.11 3.30
CA LEU A 917 -33.37 15.75 2.96
C LEU A 917 -34.45 15.46 4.01
N GLN A 918 -34.51 14.22 4.48
CA GLN A 918 -35.48 13.75 5.47
C GLN A 918 -34.83 12.74 6.44
N THR A 919 -35.21 12.77 7.71
CA THR A 919 -34.99 11.67 8.66
C THR A 919 -36.36 11.08 9.02
N LEU A 920 -36.56 9.82 8.66
CA LEU A 920 -37.79 9.07 8.82
C LEU A 920 -37.79 8.40 10.20
N GLU A 921 -38.33 9.11 11.19
CA GLU A 921 -38.51 8.60 12.55
C GLU A 921 -39.87 7.89 12.69
N GLY A 922 -39.89 6.70 13.30
CA GLY A 922 -41.14 6.00 13.58
C GLY A 922 -41.04 4.50 13.85
N HIS A 923 -39.93 3.86 13.50
CA HIS A 923 -39.62 2.50 13.96
C HIS A 923 -39.13 2.48 15.41
N ARG A 924 -39.27 1.34 16.07
CA ARG A 924 -38.94 1.12 17.50
C ARG A 924 -37.75 0.17 17.72
N GLY A 925 -37.23 -0.41 16.64
CA GLY A 925 -36.07 -1.28 16.59
C GLY A 925 -35.26 -1.02 15.32
N SER A 926 -34.10 -1.65 15.21
CA SER A 926 -33.19 -1.49 14.07
C SER A 926 -33.93 -1.66 12.73
N VAL A 927 -33.59 -0.84 11.75
CA VAL A 927 -34.10 -0.99 10.38
C VAL A 927 -33.08 -1.82 9.60
N GLY A 928 -33.47 -3.05 9.24
CA GLY A 928 -32.58 -4.03 8.60
C GLY A 928 -32.48 -3.87 7.08
N ALA A 929 -33.57 -3.45 6.43
CA ALA A 929 -33.63 -3.29 4.97
C ALA A 929 -34.50 -2.10 4.55
N VAL A 930 -34.17 -1.51 3.40
CA VAL A 930 -34.99 -0.53 2.69
C VAL A 930 -35.05 -0.86 1.20
N ALA A 931 -36.19 -0.58 0.57
CA ALA A 931 -36.40 -0.74 -0.87
C ALA A 931 -37.31 0.38 -1.39
N PHE A 932 -37.00 0.94 -2.55
CA PHE A 932 -37.92 1.81 -3.29
C PHE A 932 -38.85 0.96 -4.18
N SER A 933 -40.06 1.46 -4.44
CA SER A 933 -40.93 0.91 -5.47
C SER A 933 -40.43 1.29 -6.88
N PRO A 934 -40.59 0.43 -7.90
CA PRO A 934 -40.18 0.73 -9.29
C PRO A 934 -40.72 2.04 -9.89
N ASP A 935 -41.85 2.54 -9.40
CA ASP A 935 -42.47 3.82 -9.79
C ASP A 935 -41.98 5.02 -8.96
N SER A 936 -41.00 4.84 -8.07
CA SER A 936 -40.43 5.85 -7.14
C SER A 936 -41.43 6.47 -6.15
N HIS A 937 -42.71 6.07 -6.15
CA HIS A 937 -43.75 6.67 -5.32
C HIS A 937 -43.70 6.23 -3.85
N TYR A 938 -43.10 5.08 -3.57
CA TYR A 938 -43.04 4.51 -2.23
C TYR A 938 -41.61 4.10 -1.84
N LEU A 939 -41.27 4.33 -0.58
CA LEU A 939 -40.11 3.75 0.08
C LEU A 939 -40.62 2.81 1.19
N ALA A 940 -40.19 1.55 1.18
CA ALA A 940 -40.49 0.58 2.23
C ALA A 940 -39.28 0.38 3.15
N SER A 941 -39.53 0.21 4.45
CA SER A 941 -38.50 -0.12 5.45
C SER A 941 -38.92 -1.28 6.35
N ALA A 942 -38.05 -2.27 6.50
CA ALA A 942 -38.23 -3.43 7.38
C ALA A 942 -37.48 -3.26 8.70
N SER A 943 -38.14 -3.56 9.83
CA SER A 943 -37.55 -3.36 11.16
C SER A 943 -37.70 -4.57 12.08
N TYR A 944 -36.78 -4.62 13.04
CA TYR A 944 -36.82 -5.52 14.19
C TYR A 944 -37.83 -5.08 15.27
N ASP A 945 -38.75 -4.15 14.96
CA ASP A 945 -39.96 -3.86 15.75
C ASP A 945 -41.21 -4.63 15.29
N ASP A 946 -41.01 -5.66 14.46
CA ASP A 946 -42.01 -6.54 13.87
C ASP A 946 -42.96 -5.83 12.86
N THR A 947 -42.62 -4.61 12.42
CA THR A 947 -43.39 -3.85 11.41
C THR A 947 -42.58 -3.58 10.13
N VAL A 948 -43.31 -3.37 9.04
CA VAL A 948 -42.81 -2.65 7.85
C VAL A 948 -43.49 -1.28 7.81
N LYS A 949 -42.78 -0.25 7.33
CA LYS A 949 -43.38 1.08 7.10
C LYS A 949 -43.23 1.47 5.65
N ILE A 950 -44.26 2.11 5.12
CA ILE A 950 -44.27 2.71 3.79
C ILE A 950 -44.25 4.22 3.96
N TRP A 951 -43.33 4.87 3.26
CA TRP A 951 -43.07 6.30 3.33
C TRP A 951 -43.24 6.94 1.94
N ASP A 952 -43.74 8.16 1.92
CA ASP A 952 -43.57 9.08 0.78
C ASP A 952 -42.12 9.60 0.82
N PRO A 953 -41.27 9.33 -0.19
CA PRO A 953 -39.88 9.74 -0.16
C PRO A 953 -39.67 11.25 -0.39
N ALA A 954 -40.64 11.95 -0.98
CA ALA A 954 -40.55 13.39 -1.22
C ALA A 954 -40.94 14.20 0.03
N THR A 955 -41.98 13.79 0.77
CA THR A 955 -42.40 14.47 2.01
C THR A 955 -41.80 13.90 3.29
N GLY A 956 -41.27 12.67 3.26
CA GLY A 956 -40.80 11.95 4.44
C GLY A 956 -41.91 11.46 5.37
N HIS A 957 -43.17 11.52 4.96
CA HIS A 957 -44.29 11.07 5.79
C HIS A 957 -44.48 9.55 5.72
N CYS A 958 -44.67 8.93 6.89
CA CYS A 958 -45.14 7.56 7.01
C CYS A 958 -46.59 7.50 6.49
N LEU A 959 -46.79 6.88 5.33
CA LEU A 959 -48.09 6.67 4.72
C LEU A 959 -48.84 5.51 5.36
N GLN A 960 -48.13 4.41 5.63
CA GLN A 960 -48.69 3.19 6.23
C GLN A 960 -47.69 2.58 7.22
N THR A 961 -48.21 2.01 8.31
CA THR A 961 -47.47 1.04 9.14
C THR A 961 -48.14 -0.32 8.99
N LEU A 962 -47.40 -1.28 8.46
CA LEU A 962 -47.84 -2.63 8.16
C LEU A 962 -47.63 -3.51 9.40
N GLU A 963 -48.64 -3.51 10.28
CA GLU A 963 -48.68 -4.35 11.48
C GLU A 963 -49.30 -5.72 11.12
N GLY A 964 -48.69 -6.82 11.54
CA GLY A 964 -49.24 -8.17 11.29
C GLY A 964 -48.23 -9.32 11.28
N HIS A 965 -46.93 -9.02 11.24
CA HIS A 965 -45.89 -9.97 11.65
C HIS A 965 -45.84 -10.10 13.18
N ARG A 966 -45.20 -11.17 13.67
CA ARG A 966 -45.06 -11.53 15.10
C ARG A 966 -43.60 -11.70 15.54
N GLY A 967 -42.69 -11.17 14.75
CA GLY A 967 -41.26 -11.28 14.89
C GLY A 967 -40.55 -10.39 13.88
N SER A 968 -39.27 -10.17 14.11
CA SER A 968 -38.48 -9.14 13.43
C SER A 968 -38.52 -9.31 11.91
N VAL A 969 -38.77 -8.23 11.17
CA VAL A 969 -38.80 -8.26 9.70
C VAL A 969 -37.37 -8.07 9.18
N GLY A 970 -36.86 -9.07 8.46
CA GLY A 970 -35.48 -9.09 7.97
C GLY A 970 -35.31 -8.45 6.61
N ALA A 971 -36.26 -8.64 5.69
CA ALA A 971 -36.18 -8.15 4.31
C ALA A 971 -37.54 -7.71 3.76
N VAL A 972 -37.49 -6.77 2.81
CA VAL A 972 -38.64 -6.30 2.01
C VAL A 972 -38.23 -6.18 0.55
N ALA A 973 -39.16 -6.48 -0.36
CA ALA A 973 -39.00 -6.28 -1.80
C ALA A 973 -40.33 -5.83 -2.42
N PHE A 974 -40.28 -4.89 -3.36
CA PHE A 974 -41.41 -4.59 -4.24
C PHE A 974 -41.40 -5.54 -5.45
N SER A 975 -42.58 -5.80 -5.98
CA SER A 975 -42.77 -6.39 -7.32
C SER A 975 -42.38 -5.39 -8.42
N PRO A 976 -41.85 -5.85 -9.57
CA PRO A 976 -41.51 -4.99 -10.72
C PRO A 976 -42.64 -4.11 -11.27
N ASP A 977 -43.91 -4.46 -11.01
CA ASP A 977 -45.10 -3.69 -11.41
C ASP A 977 -45.62 -2.72 -10.32
N SER A 978 -44.91 -2.58 -9.19
CA SER A 978 -45.31 -1.82 -8.00
C SER A 978 -46.65 -2.23 -7.35
N HIS A 979 -47.32 -3.31 -7.78
CA HIS A 979 -48.63 -3.69 -7.24
C HIS A 979 -48.57 -4.42 -5.90
N TYR A 980 -47.43 -5.04 -5.61
CA TYR A 980 -47.19 -5.83 -4.40
C TYR A 980 -45.91 -5.42 -3.69
N LEU A 981 -45.97 -5.37 -2.35
CA LEU A 981 -44.82 -5.33 -1.46
C LEU A 981 -44.78 -6.66 -0.69
N ALA A 982 -43.66 -7.36 -0.69
CA ALA A 982 -43.46 -8.58 0.09
C ALA A 982 -42.50 -8.34 1.26
N SER A 983 -42.77 -8.93 2.42
CA SER A 983 -41.93 -8.86 3.61
C SER A 983 -41.64 -10.25 4.19
N ALA A 984 -40.37 -10.49 4.54
CA ALA A 984 -39.91 -11.72 5.20
C ALA A 984 -39.59 -11.48 6.67
N SER A 985 -40.10 -12.34 7.55
CA SER A 985 -39.98 -12.19 9.01
C SER A 985 -39.43 -13.44 9.68
N TYR A 986 -38.87 -13.22 10.87
CA TYR A 986 -38.48 -14.26 11.80
C TYR A 986 -39.67 -14.92 12.54
N ASP A 987 -40.92 -14.58 12.17
CA ASP A 987 -42.15 -15.29 12.56
C ASP A 987 -42.51 -16.50 11.67
N ASP A 988 -41.55 -16.95 10.85
CA ASP A 988 -41.64 -18.04 9.87
C ASP A 988 -42.61 -17.79 8.70
N THR A 989 -43.12 -16.57 8.53
CA THR A 989 -44.02 -16.19 7.42
C THR A 989 -43.43 -15.17 6.46
N VAL A 990 -43.95 -15.17 5.22
CA VAL A 990 -43.88 -14.02 4.30
C VAL A 990 -45.26 -13.39 4.21
N LYS A 991 -45.34 -12.07 4.10
CA LYS A 991 -46.61 -11.37 3.86
C LYS A 991 -46.53 -10.55 2.59
N ILE A 992 -47.61 -10.60 1.80
CA ILE A 992 -47.81 -9.75 0.63
C ILE A 992 -48.79 -8.66 1.03
N TRP A 993 -48.43 -7.42 0.75
CA TRP A 993 -49.19 -6.21 1.07
C TRP A 993 -49.49 -5.43 -0.21
N ASP A 994 -50.66 -4.80 -0.24
CA ASP A 994 -50.97 -3.69 -1.14
C ASP A 994 -50.24 -2.44 -0.60
N PRO A 995 -49.28 -1.85 -1.34
CA PRO A 995 -48.49 -0.72 -0.84
C PRO A 995 -49.27 0.60 -0.78
N ALA A 996 -50.37 0.73 -1.53
CA ALA A 996 -51.21 1.92 -1.52
C ALA A 996 -52.20 1.91 -0.33
N THR A 997 -52.85 0.78 -0.05
CA THR A 997 -53.80 0.67 1.08
C THR A 997 -53.16 0.21 2.40
N GLY A 998 -51.96 -0.37 2.36
CA GLY A 998 -51.29 -0.96 3.53
C GLY A 998 -51.95 -2.25 4.02
N HIS A 999 -52.87 -2.85 3.26
CA HIS A 999 -53.53 -4.09 3.65
C HIS A 999 -52.68 -5.32 3.34
N CYS A 1000 -52.57 -6.23 4.31
CA CYS A 1000 -52.05 -7.58 4.11
C CYS A 1000 -53.03 -8.33 3.19
N LEU A 1001 -52.61 -8.58 1.94
CA LEU A 1001 -53.38 -9.32 0.95
C LEU A 1001 -53.28 -10.83 1.21
N GLN A 1002 -52.07 -11.31 1.54
CA GLN A 1002 -51.78 -12.72 1.78
C GLN A 1002 -50.77 -12.86 2.93
N THR A 1003 -50.95 -13.88 3.78
CA THR A 1003 -49.88 -14.42 4.63
C THR A 1003 -49.52 -15.79 4.10
N LEU A 1004 -48.27 -15.93 3.65
CA LEU A 1004 -47.70 -17.14 3.08
C LEU A 1004 -47.10 -17.97 4.23
N GLU A 1005 -47.92 -18.89 4.75
CA GLU A 1005 -47.52 -19.86 5.77
C GLU A 1005 -47.00 -21.13 5.09
N GLY A 1006 -45.87 -21.67 5.54
CA GLY A 1006 -45.33 -22.93 4.99
C GLY A 1006 -43.84 -23.17 5.19
N HIS A 1007 -43.07 -22.13 5.54
CA HIS A 1007 -41.75 -22.29 6.13
C HIS A 1007 -41.85 -22.82 7.57
N ARG A 1008 -40.75 -23.37 8.09
CA ARG A 1008 -40.64 -23.99 9.42
C ARG A 1008 -39.53 -23.38 10.28
N GLY A 1009 -39.14 -22.17 9.92
CA GLY A 1009 -38.06 -21.41 10.51
C GLY A 1009 -37.99 -20.03 9.85
N SER A 1010 -37.27 -19.13 10.51
CA SER A 1010 -37.28 -17.70 10.21
C SER A 1010 -36.96 -17.41 8.75
N VAL A 1011 -37.73 -16.54 8.09
CA VAL A 1011 -37.50 -16.18 6.69
C VAL A 1011 -36.50 -15.03 6.63
N GLY A 1012 -35.36 -15.25 5.98
CA GLY A 1012 -34.23 -14.31 5.94
C GLY A 1012 -34.25 -13.37 4.74
N ALA A 1013 -34.75 -13.82 3.58
CA ALA A 1013 -34.80 -13.02 2.36
C ALA A 1013 -36.05 -13.31 1.51
N VAL A 1014 -36.44 -12.34 0.69
CA VAL A 1014 -37.56 -12.39 -0.24
C VAL A 1014 -37.19 -11.65 -1.52
N ALA A 1015 -37.58 -12.18 -2.68
CA ALA A 1015 -37.32 -11.58 -3.99
C ALA A 1015 -38.44 -11.90 -4.99
N PHE A 1016 -38.84 -10.93 -5.81
CA PHE A 1016 -39.72 -11.16 -6.97
C PHE A 1016 -38.90 -11.49 -8.22
N SER A 1017 -39.49 -12.24 -9.15
CA SER A 1017 -38.95 -12.39 -10.50
C SER A 1017 -39.19 -11.13 -11.34
N PRO A 1018 -38.30 -10.76 -12.29
CA PRO A 1018 -38.45 -9.58 -13.15
C PRO A 1018 -39.78 -9.47 -13.94
N ASP A 1019 -40.44 -10.58 -14.20
CA ASP A 1019 -41.76 -10.68 -14.86
C ASP A 1019 -42.96 -10.65 -13.88
N SER A 1020 -42.75 -10.37 -12.59
CA SER A 1020 -43.74 -10.42 -11.50
C SER A 1020 -44.45 -11.77 -11.30
N HIS A 1021 -44.13 -12.82 -12.06
CA HIS A 1021 -44.87 -14.09 -12.02
C HIS A 1021 -44.53 -14.99 -10.83
N TYR A 1022 -43.36 -14.80 -10.23
CA TYR A 1022 -42.89 -15.59 -9.09
C TYR A 1022 -42.43 -14.70 -7.93
N LEU A 1023 -42.78 -15.12 -6.72
CA LEU A 1023 -42.19 -14.65 -5.48
C LEU A 1023 -41.37 -15.79 -4.88
N ALA A 1024 -40.10 -15.55 -4.56
CA ALA A 1024 -39.23 -16.49 -3.86
C ALA A 1024 -39.01 -16.04 -2.41
N SER A 1025 -38.93 -16.99 -1.49
CA SER A 1025 -38.60 -16.76 -0.08
C SER A 1025 -37.57 -17.76 0.43
N ALA A 1026 -36.54 -17.28 1.12
CA ALA A 1026 -35.44 -18.09 1.66
C ALA A 1026 -35.47 -18.11 3.18
N SER A 1027 -35.33 -19.30 3.78
CA SER A 1027 -35.51 -19.52 5.22
C SER A 1027 -34.35 -20.27 5.87
N TYR A 1028 -34.23 -20.06 7.18
CA TYR A 1028 -33.43 -20.88 8.08
C TYR A 1028 -33.99 -22.31 8.30
N ASP A 1029 -35.06 -22.71 7.59
CA ASP A 1029 -35.56 -24.10 7.49
C ASP A 1029 -34.90 -24.95 6.40
N ASP A 1030 -33.75 -24.51 5.90
CA ASP A 1030 -32.94 -25.10 4.81
C ASP A 1030 -33.61 -25.09 3.43
N THR A 1031 -34.76 -24.42 3.25
CA THR A 1031 -35.49 -24.38 1.96
C THR A 1031 -35.62 -22.97 1.36
N VAL A 1032 -35.81 -22.93 0.04
CA VAL A 1032 -36.43 -21.80 -0.66
C VAL A 1032 -37.82 -22.22 -1.10
N LYS A 1033 -38.80 -21.33 -1.02
CA LYS A 1033 -40.17 -21.58 -1.53
C LYS A 1033 -40.50 -20.57 -2.63
N VAL A 1034 -41.21 -21.06 -3.65
CA VAL A 1034 -41.69 -20.27 -4.78
C VAL A 1034 -43.21 -20.22 -4.71
N TRP A 1035 -43.75 -19.01 -4.84
CA TRP A 1035 -45.17 -18.69 -4.68
C TRP A 1035 -45.65 -17.87 -5.89
N ASP A 1036 -46.93 -18.02 -6.22
CA ASP A 1036 -47.66 -17.07 -7.06
C ASP A 1036 -48.03 -15.85 -6.19
N PRO A 1037 -47.53 -14.63 -6.49
CA PRO A 1037 -47.80 -13.46 -5.66
C PRO A 1037 -49.24 -12.93 -5.79
N ALA A 1038 -49.92 -13.20 -6.90
CA ALA A 1038 -51.27 -12.72 -7.15
C ALA A 1038 -52.34 -13.58 -6.44
N THR A 1039 -52.14 -14.91 -6.38
CA THR A 1039 -53.05 -15.82 -5.66
C THR A 1039 -52.59 -16.15 -4.24
N GLY A 1040 -51.32 -15.92 -3.91
CA GLY A 1040 -50.69 -16.39 -2.67
C GLY A 1040 -50.47 -17.91 -2.64
N HIS A 1041 -50.70 -18.63 -3.75
CA HIS A 1041 -50.52 -20.08 -3.77
C HIS A 1041 -49.04 -20.47 -3.78
N TYR A 1042 -48.69 -21.35 -2.86
CA TYR A 1042 -47.46 -22.14 -2.90
C TYR A 1042 -47.37 -22.93 -4.21
N LEU A 1043 -46.28 -22.73 -4.95
CA LEU A 1043 -46.00 -23.44 -6.22
C LEU A 1043 -44.99 -24.56 -6.02
N GLN A 1044 -43.85 -24.28 -5.39
CA GLN A 1044 -42.74 -25.23 -5.21
C GLN A 1044 -41.97 -24.99 -3.89
N THR A 1045 -41.37 -26.05 -3.35
CA THR A 1045 -40.24 -25.95 -2.41
C THR A 1045 -39.00 -26.46 -3.12
N LEU A 1046 -37.95 -25.67 -3.09
CA LEU A 1046 -36.64 -25.95 -3.64
C LEU A 1046 -35.80 -26.60 -2.52
N GLU A 1047 -36.00 -27.90 -2.35
CA GLU A 1047 -35.31 -28.71 -1.34
C GLU A 1047 -33.95 -29.18 -1.88
N GLY A 1048 -32.90 -29.07 -1.06
CA GLY A 1048 -31.56 -29.56 -1.45
C GLY A 1048 -30.38 -28.76 -0.91
N HIS A 1049 -30.60 -27.64 -0.22
CA HIS A 1049 -29.62 -27.08 0.72
C HIS A 1049 -29.56 -27.93 2.00
N SER A 1050 -28.45 -27.83 2.73
CA SER A 1050 -28.18 -28.62 3.96
C SER A 1050 -28.06 -27.78 5.24
N TYR A 1051 -28.27 -26.46 5.12
CA TYR A 1051 -28.37 -25.48 6.20
C TYR A 1051 -29.17 -24.27 5.69
N GLY A 1052 -29.60 -23.40 6.61
CA GLY A 1052 -30.45 -22.25 6.33
C GLY A 1052 -30.00 -21.41 5.14
N VAL A 1053 -30.95 -21.03 4.29
CA VAL A 1053 -30.73 -20.22 3.09
C VAL A 1053 -30.85 -18.75 3.45
N LYS A 1054 -29.84 -17.95 3.07
CA LYS A 1054 -29.70 -16.55 3.49
C LYS A 1054 -30.08 -15.54 2.42
N ALA A 1055 -29.82 -15.85 1.16
CA ALA A 1055 -30.04 -14.92 0.05
C ALA A 1055 -30.58 -15.67 -1.17
N ILE A 1056 -31.38 -14.95 -1.96
CA ILE A 1056 -31.99 -15.41 -3.20
C ILE A 1056 -32.04 -14.26 -4.21
N ALA A 1057 -31.83 -14.57 -5.48
CA ALA A 1057 -31.95 -13.61 -6.58
C ALA A 1057 -32.39 -14.33 -7.86
N PHE A 1058 -33.39 -13.78 -8.55
CA PHE A 1058 -33.75 -14.24 -9.89
C PHE A 1058 -32.74 -13.74 -10.93
N SER A 1059 -32.59 -14.47 -12.02
CA SER A 1059 -31.90 -13.97 -13.21
C SER A 1059 -32.74 -12.89 -13.93
N PRO A 1060 -32.13 -11.96 -14.68
CA PRO A 1060 -32.85 -10.89 -15.38
C PRO A 1060 -33.89 -11.37 -16.42
N ASP A 1061 -33.80 -12.62 -16.87
CA ASP A 1061 -34.72 -13.27 -17.81
C ASP A 1061 -35.85 -14.07 -17.12
N SER A 1062 -35.96 -14.01 -15.78
CA SER A 1062 -36.84 -14.85 -14.93
C SER A 1062 -36.68 -16.37 -15.05
N HIS A 1063 -35.78 -16.88 -15.91
CA HIS A 1063 -35.65 -18.32 -16.18
C HIS A 1063 -34.94 -19.10 -15.07
N TYR A 1064 -34.19 -18.42 -14.21
CA TYR A 1064 -33.42 -19.02 -13.15
C TYR A 1064 -33.60 -18.29 -11.82
N LEU A 1065 -33.47 -19.05 -10.74
CA LEU A 1065 -33.37 -18.54 -9.37
C LEU A 1065 -32.05 -19.03 -8.77
N ALA A 1066 -31.24 -18.12 -8.26
CA ALA A 1066 -30.06 -18.43 -7.47
C ALA A 1066 -30.39 -18.38 -5.98
N SER A 1067 -29.84 -19.30 -5.18
CA SER A 1067 -29.93 -19.29 -3.72
C SER A 1067 -28.59 -19.58 -3.06
N ALA A 1068 -28.28 -18.90 -1.96
CA ALA A 1068 -27.04 -19.04 -1.21
C ALA A 1068 -27.31 -19.44 0.25
N SER A 1069 -26.59 -20.45 0.75
CA SER A 1069 -26.80 -21.08 2.06
C SER A 1069 -25.55 -21.12 2.93
N ASN A 1070 -25.77 -21.26 4.24
CA ASN A 1070 -24.72 -21.58 5.21
C ASN A 1070 -24.07 -22.97 4.99
N ASP A 1071 -24.54 -23.79 4.05
CA ASP A 1071 -23.94 -25.09 3.68
C ASP A 1071 -22.67 -25.00 2.79
N TYR A 1072 -22.28 -23.76 2.47
CA TYR A 1072 -21.21 -23.38 1.54
C TYR A 1072 -21.50 -23.72 0.08
N THR A 1073 -22.77 -23.75 -0.31
CA THR A 1073 -23.17 -23.88 -1.72
C THR A 1073 -24.04 -22.72 -2.18
N VAL A 1074 -23.92 -22.39 -3.46
CA VAL A 1074 -24.89 -21.63 -4.24
C VAL A 1074 -25.59 -22.60 -5.18
N LYS A 1075 -26.92 -22.53 -5.27
CA LYS A 1075 -27.71 -23.40 -6.14
C LYS A 1075 -28.48 -22.56 -7.15
N ILE A 1076 -28.49 -23.03 -8.39
CA ILE A 1076 -29.27 -22.47 -9.48
C ILE A 1076 -30.45 -23.42 -9.74
N TRP A 1077 -31.65 -22.87 -9.77
CA TRP A 1077 -32.90 -23.59 -9.91
C TRP A 1077 -33.69 -23.06 -11.11
N ASP A 1078 -34.46 -23.95 -11.73
CA ASP A 1078 -35.60 -23.60 -12.57
C ASP A 1078 -36.80 -23.31 -11.64
N PRO A 1079 -37.32 -22.07 -11.59
CA PRO A 1079 -38.43 -21.71 -10.69
C PRO A 1079 -39.78 -22.30 -11.13
N ALA A 1080 -39.94 -22.66 -12.41
CA ALA A 1080 -41.16 -23.22 -12.95
C ALA A 1080 -41.26 -24.74 -12.72
N THR A 1081 -40.16 -25.49 -12.89
CA THR A 1081 -40.13 -26.95 -12.62
C THR A 1081 -39.62 -27.34 -11.24
N GLY A 1082 -39.10 -26.38 -10.46
CA GLY A 1082 -38.58 -26.58 -9.11
C GLY A 1082 -37.25 -27.34 -9.04
N ARG A 1083 -36.58 -27.54 -10.17
CA ARG A 1083 -35.38 -28.40 -10.27
C ARG A 1083 -34.11 -27.61 -9.98
N CYS A 1084 -33.24 -28.14 -9.11
CA CYS A 1084 -31.85 -27.71 -9.03
C CYS A 1084 -31.16 -28.09 -10.35
N LEU A 1085 -30.75 -27.10 -11.14
CA LEU A 1085 -30.02 -27.27 -12.38
C LEU A 1085 -28.52 -27.40 -12.12
N GLN A 1086 -27.99 -26.64 -11.16
CA GLN A 1086 -26.57 -26.61 -10.83
C GLN A 1086 -26.38 -26.35 -9.33
N THR A 1087 -25.45 -27.08 -8.70
CA THR A 1087 -24.92 -26.75 -7.37
C THR A 1087 -23.47 -26.33 -7.53
N VAL A 1088 -23.14 -25.10 -7.13
CA VAL A 1088 -21.77 -24.59 -7.04
C VAL A 1088 -21.35 -24.69 -5.58
N THR A 1089 -20.46 -25.63 -5.27
CA THR A 1089 -19.84 -25.74 -3.94
C THR A 1089 -18.71 -24.73 -3.85
N LEU A 1090 -18.81 -23.79 -2.91
CA LEU A 1090 -17.69 -22.95 -2.51
C LEU A 1090 -16.72 -23.81 -1.70
N ASP A 1091 -15.43 -23.73 -2.02
CA ASP A 1091 -14.45 -24.71 -1.54
C ASP A 1091 -14.32 -24.68 -0.01
N LYS A 1092 -14.30 -25.85 0.63
CA LYS A 1092 -14.40 -25.97 2.11
C LYS A 1092 -13.07 -25.74 2.82
N THR A 1093 -12.33 -24.75 2.35
CA THR A 1093 -10.96 -24.41 2.73
C THR A 1093 -10.88 -23.17 3.63
N ALA A 1094 -11.95 -22.85 4.37
CA ALA A 1094 -11.99 -21.80 5.38
C ALA A 1094 -12.99 -22.15 6.52
N LEU A 1095 -12.72 -21.56 7.70
CA LEU A 1095 -13.50 -21.56 8.97
C LEU A 1095 -13.24 -22.70 9.99
N PRO A 1096 -12.70 -22.34 11.19
CA PRO A 1096 -12.72 -23.21 12.37
C PRO A 1096 -13.97 -22.96 13.27
N TYR A 1097 -14.70 -24.06 13.52
CA TYR A 1097 -15.59 -24.35 14.65
C TYR A 1097 -16.95 -23.63 14.87
N GLN A 1098 -17.94 -24.47 15.22
CA GLN A 1098 -19.30 -24.16 15.71
C GLN A 1098 -19.36 -24.07 17.25
N PRO A 1099 -20.57 -23.88 17.81
CA PRO A 1099 -21.06 -24.89 18.76
C PRO A 1099 -22.52 -25.32 18.55
N PHE A 1100 -22.76 -26.62 18.30
CA PHE A 1100 -24.00 -27.40 18.45
C PHE A 1100 -25.29 -26.90 17.73
N SER A 1101 -26.14 -27.76 17.14
CA SER A 1101 -26.42 -29.15 17.50
C SER A 1101 -26.82 -30.08 16.33
N PHE A 1102 -26.64 -31.38 16.59
CA PHE A 1102 -27.21 -32.57 15.93
C PHE A 1102 -26.63 -33.10 14.61
N ASP A 1103 -26.48 -34.43 14.61
CA ASP A 1103 -25.94 -35.26 13.54
C ASP A 1103 -26.92 -35.43 12.36
N PHE A 1104 -26.38 -35.53 11.14
CA PHE A 1104 -26.20 -36.87 10.58
C PHE A 1104 -25.00 -36.97 9.62
N ALA A 1105 -24.47 -38.18 9.45
CA ALA A 1105 -23.25 -38.42 8.70
C ALA A 1105 -23.49 -39.11 7.35
N ARG A 1106 -22.80 -38.61 6.31
CA ARG A 1106 -22.34 -39.31 5.10
C ARG A 1106 -23.38 -40.06 4.24
N LYS A 1107 -23.32 -39.83 2.92
CA LYS A 1107 -22.57 -40.72 2.00
C LYS A 1107 -22.57 -40.25 0.54
N PHE A 1108 -21.36 -40.08 -0.01
CA PHE A 1108 -20.98 -40.24 -1.43
C PHE A 1108 -21.73 -39.37 -2.49
N GLN A 1109 -21.19 -39.20 -3.71
CA GLN A 1109 -20.00 -39.82 -4.30
C GLN A 1109 -19.07 -38.82 -4.98
#